data_AF-A0A431VY04-F1
#
_entry.id   AF-A0A431VY04-F1
#
_cell.length_a   1.000
_cell.length_b   1.000
_cell.length_c   1.000
_cell.angle_alpha   90.00
_cell.angle_beta   90.00
_cell.angle_gamma   90.00
#
_symmetry.space_group_name_H-M   'P 1'
#
loop_
_entity.id
_entity.type
_entity.pdbx_description
1 polymer ?
#
loop_
_entity_poly.entity_id
_entity_poly.type
_entity_poly.pdbx_seq_one_letter_code
_entity_poly.pdbx_strand_id
1 'polypeptide(L)'
;MQPVSAVWFKKDLRVTDHAALVGAAESGGPVLPLYIYEPEQLHHEEFGGHHLDYLNECLRDLAQRLAQLGSPLVIRRGEAVAVLEALSREISIGSLWAHQETGNGVSFARDLRVHAWARARGIPFYEPPQQGVFRRMVDRDRWADAWEARMSQSPVPPPVLRPPAKALRSEGCLDHRALKVERNLKVIPQGGETAARSVLDSFLAQRGRDYMWAMSSPLTAEDACSRLSAPLAFGTVSLRTVLLETRQALARSLGDQGADPRWVRSLRSFESRLHWHDHFIQRLESEPRLEFENLNRAYDGLREPHWNEEYFDRWCQGQTGYPLIDACMRMLQATGWLNFRMRAMLVSFASHHLWLHWRRPGLFLARQWLDNEPGIHWSQMQMQSGTVGINRSRVYSPTRQAREQDPQGDFIRRWVPELSAVPAPHIWRPWELPPLTAQSLGVRLGRDYPYPVVAEHGPARAAHDRLQAVRQSLQFRAEAQRIYTLHGSRKKAVIRAERERRGLPPKSERSARAPIQPRRHPMADQPNLFDTQDSSPPALTLPGDWNNVLADTLRRPALHRLAEFVEEERRQHTVYPPPEDVFTALRLTSYRDTKVLILGQDPYHGPGQAHGLAFSVQRGVRIPPSLRNIYRELQEDQGIKPPPHGNLEAWAERGVLLLNAVLTVRAGEANSHAGQGWEDLTDAVISALNTKGEGVVFVLWGAYARKKKRLITAPQHVVIESGHPSPLSVRHFAGTRPFSAVNRALAEMGMAEINWRLPE
;
A
#
# COMPACT_ATOMS: atom_id res chain seq x y z
N MET A 1 -21.94 -48.12 25.30
CA MET A 1 -22.19 -46.70 25.61
C MET A 1 -22.75 -46.04 24.36
N GLN A 2 -23.72 -45.13 24.48
CA GLN A 2 -24.22 -44.37 23.33
C GLN A 2 -23.05 -43.62 22.66
N PRO A 3 -22.87 -43.72 21.32
CA PRO A 3 -21.81 -43.01 20.63
C PRO A 3 -21.96 -41.49 20.80
N VAL A 4 -20.86 -40.80 21.11
CA VAL A 4 -20.79 -39.35 21.34
C VAL A 4 -20.07 -38.68 20.18
N SER A 5 -20.62 -37.57 19.69
CA SER A 5 -19.98 -36.71 18.70
C SER A 5 -19.12 -35.67 19.43
N ALA A 6 -17.80 -35.79 19.36
CA ALA A 6 -16.88 -34.82 19.96
C ALA A 6 -16.66 -33.64 19.02
N VAL A 7 -16.92 -32.41 19.47
CA VAL A 7 -16.65 -31.17 18.74
C VAL A 7 -15.41 -30.52 19.36
N TRP A 8 -14.30 -30.60 18.66
CA TRP A 8 -13.01 -30.09 19.12
C TRP A 8 -12.77 -28.67 18.61
N PHE A 9 -12.88 -27.71 19.53
CA PHE A 9 -12.65 -26.29 19.31
C PHE A 9 -11.15 -25.97 19.33
N LYS A 10 -10.71 -25.12 18.39
CA LYS A 10 -9.34 -24.64 18.23
C LYS A 10 -9.31 -23.11 18.10
N LYS A 11 -9.35 -22.59 16.87
CA LYS A 11 -9.40 -21.15 16.51
C LYS A 11 -10.78 -20.75 15.96
N ASP A 12 -11.82 -21.30 16.57
CA ASP A 12 -13.22 -21.17 16.19
C ASP A 12 -14.12 -20.99 17.41
N LEU A 13 -13.67 -20.18 18.37
CA LEU A 13 -14.24 -20.06 19.73
C LEU A 13 -15.56 -19.27 19.78
N ARG A 14 -16.57 -19.75 19.06
CA ARG A 14 -17.92 -19.20 18.96
C ARG A 14 -18.95 -20.31 18.81
N VAL A 15 -20.22 -20.01 19.02
CA VAL A 15 -21.32 -20.95 18.75
C VAL A 15 -22.13 -20.60 17.50
N THR A 16 -22.08 -19.34 17.07
CA THR A 16 -22.77 -18.88 15.85
C THR A 16 -21.93 -19.16 14.61
N ASP A 17 -22.59 -19.50 13.49
CA ASP A 17 -21.92 -19.84 12.23
C ASP A 17 -20.88 -20.96 12.39
N HIS A 18 -21.18 -21.96 13.22
CA HIS A 18 -20.26 -23.02 13.60
C HIS A 18 -20.68 -24.37 13.01
N ALA A 19 -20.32 -24.62 11.74
CA ALA A 19 -20.76 -25.78 10.97
C ALA A 19 -20.40 -27.13 11.63
N ALA A 20 -19.23 -27.24 12.26
CA ALA A 20 -18.84 -28.48 12.95
C ALA A 20 -19.71 -28.80 14.18
N LEU A 21 -20.23 -27.76 14.85
CA LEU A 21 -21.10 -27.90 16.02
C LEU A 21 -22.51 -28.28 15.58
N VAL A 22 -23.01 -27.63 14.53
CA VAL A 22 -24.30 -27.95 13.89
C VAL A 22 -24.31 -29.38 13.35
N GLY A 23 -23.30 -29.77 12.56
CA GLY A 23 -23.22 -31.12 12.00
C GLY A 23 -23.12 -32.21 13.07
N ALA A 24 -22.40 -31.96 14.16
CA ALA A 24 -22.39 -32.88 15.30
C ALA A 24 -23.77 -33.00 15.98
N ALA A 25 -24.52 -31.92 16.13
CA ALA A 25 -25.87 -31.95 16.71
C ALA A 25 -26.89 -32.64 15.79
N GLU A 26 -26.77 -32.45 14.47
CA GLU A 26 -27.61 -33.08 13.45
C GLU A 26 -27.44 -34.61 13.38
N SER A 27 -26.34 -35.15 13.90
CA SER A 27 -26.17 -36.60 14.07
C SER A 27 -27.19 -37.24 15.04
N GLY A 28 -27.93 -36.43 15.80
CA GLY A 28 -29.01 -36.86 16.69
C GLY A 28 -28.56 -37.46 18.03
N GLY A 29 -27.25 -37.66 18.21
CA GLY A 29 -26.63 -38.19 19.43
C GLY A 29 -26.15 -37.11 20.42
N PRO A 30 -25.56 -37.53 21.55
CA PRO A 30 -24.90 -36.63 22.48
C PRO A 30 -23.69 -35.94 21.84
N VAL A 31 -23.51 -34.66 22.13
CA VAL A 31 -22.41 -33.82 21.65
C VAL A 31 -21.51 -33.47 22.83
N LEU A 32 -20.20 -33.66 22.66
CA LEU A 32 -19.17 -33.24 23.61
C LEU A 32 -18.39 -32.04 23.04
N PRO A 33 -18.67 -30.80 23.47
CA PRO A 33 -17.80 -29.67 23.21
C PRO A 33 -16.48 -29.85 23.97
N LEU A 34 -15.36 -29.86 23.26
CA LEU A 34 -14.03 -30.14 23.78
C LEU A 34 -13.06 -29.02 23.40
N TYR A 35 -12.30 -28.53 24.38
CA TYR A 35 -11.10 -27.72 24.14
C TYR A 35 -9.89 -28.39 24.80
N ILE A 36 -8.72 -28.29 24.17
CA ILE A 36 -7.48 -28.90 24.65
C ILE A 36 -6.40 -27.83 24.73
N TYR A 37 -5.84 -27.63 25.93
CA TYR A 37 -4.57 -26.93 26.10
C TYR A 37 -3.42 -27.84 25.68
N GLU A 38 -2.90 -27.59 24.47
CA GLU A 38 -1.84 -28.38 23.86
C GLU A 38 -0.46 -27.76 24.19
N PRO A 39 0.41 -28.46 24.95
CA PRO A 39 1.74 -27.94 25.30
C PRO A 39 2.57 -27.53 24.08
N GLU A 40 2.55 -28.32 23.00
CA GLU A 40 3.28 -27.98 21.76
C GLU A 40 2.85 -26.65 21.12
N GLN A 41 1.58 -26.25 21.27
CA GLN A 41 1.08 -24.96 20.78
C GLN A 41 1.40 -23.83 21.76
N LEU A 42 1.20 -24.07 23.06
CA LEU A 42 1.38 -23.09 24.12
C LEU A 42 2.85 -22.70 24.32
N HIS A 43 3.78 -23.62 24.03
CA HIS A 43 5.23 -23.40 24.13
C HIS A 43 5.89 -23.08 22.79
N HIS A 44 5.10 -22.90 21.73
CA HIS A 44 5.60 -22.47 20.43
C HIS A 44 6.19 -21.05 20.52
N GLU A 45 7.21 -20.77 19.70
CA GLU A 45 7.92 -19.47 19.69
C GLU A 45 7.04 -18.27 19.34
N GLU A 46 5.90 -18.50 18.67
CA GLU A 46 4.89 -17.48 18.35
C GLU A 46 3.83 -17.28 19.44
N PHE A 47 3.85 -18.06 20.52
CA PHE A 47 2.85 -17.98 21.59
C PHE A 47 3.38 -17.20 22.80
N GLY A 48 2.51 -16.47 23.49
CA GLY A 48 2.88 -15.60 24.61
C GLY A 48 1.74 -15.45 25.61
N GLY A 49 2.04 -14.90 26.80
CA GLY A 49 1.07 -14.81 27.89
C GLY A 49 -0.22 -14.06 27.55
N HIS A 50 -0.14 -13.00 26.72
CA HIS A 50 -1.33 -12.26 26.27
C HIS A 50 -2.24 -13.08 25.35
N HIS A 51 -1.68 -14.01 24.56
CA HIS A 51 -2.49 -14.95 23.79
C HIS A 51 -3.27 -15.87 24.72
N LEU A 52 -2.64 -16.35 25.81
CA LEU A 52 -3.31 -17.20 26.79
C LEU A 52 -4.41 -16.44 27.54
N ASP A 53 -4.16 -15.21 27.97
CA ASP A 53 -5.16 -14.41 28.68
C ASP A 53 -6.39 -14.14 27.80
N TYR A 54 -6.16 -13.72 26.55
CA TYR A 54 -7.25 -13.51 25.59
C TYR A 54 -8.00 -14.82 25.29
N LEU A 55 -7.27 -15.91 25.04
CA LEU A 55 -7.83 -17.25 24.85
C LEU A 55 -8.72 -17.66 26.04
N ASN A 56 -8.25 -17.45 27.27
CA ASN A 56 -9.00 -17.77 28.47
C ASN A 56 -10.30 -16.96 28.57
N GLU A 57 -10.30 -15.69 28.16
CA GLU A 57 -11.53 -14.90 28.07
C GLU A 57 -12.50 -15.44 27.00
N CYS A 58 -11.97 -15.81 25.82
CA CYS A 58 -12.76 -16.48 24.78
C CYS A 58 -13.39 -17.79 25.27
N LEU A 59 -12.62 -18.63 25.98
CA LEU A 59 -13.09 -19.92 26.48
C LEU A 59 -14.15 -19.78 27.58
N ARG A 60 -14.06 -18.74 28.42
CA ARG A 60 -15.11 -18.46 29.42
C ARG A 60 -16.42 -18.06 28.76
N ASP A 61 -16.40 -17.17 27.77
CA ASP A 61 -17.59 -16.78 27.00
C ASP A 61 -18.17 -17.98 26.22
N LEU A 62 -17.31 -18.78 25.57
CA LEU A 62 -17.70 -19.99 24.87
C LEU A 62 -18.34 -21.02 25.82
N ALA A 63 -17.75 -21.25 27.00
CA ALA A 63 -18.27 -22.19 27.98
C ALA A 63 -19.67 -21.80 28.48
N GLN A 64 -19.90 -20.51 28.73
CA GLN A 64 -21.21 -19.99 29.11
C GLN A 64 -22.25 -20.21 28.01
N ARG A 65 -21.91 -19.90 26.76
CA ARG A 65 -22.79 -20.09 25.60
C ARG A 65 -23.13 -21.55 25.36
N LEU A 66 -22.15 -22.45 25.41
CA LEU A 66 -22.37 -23.88 25.24
C LEU A 66 -23.25 -24.47 26.35
N ALA A 67 -23.05 -24.03 27.60
CA ALA A 67 -23.91 -24.42 28.72
C ALA A 67 -25.38 -23.98 28.49
N GLN A 68 -25.61 -22.78 27.96
CA GLN A 68 -26.95 -22.30 27.58
C GLN A 68 -27.58 -23.12 26.44
N LEU A 69 -26.76 -23.65 25.53
CA LEU A 69 -27.21 -24.55 24.45
C LEU A 69 -27.48 -25.99 24.93
N GLY A 70 -27.15 -26.31 26.19
CA GLY A 70 -27.49 -27.60 26.81
C GLY A 70 -26.33 -28.57 27.03
N SER A 71 -25.11 -28.26 26.54
CA SER A 71 -23.93 -29.10 26.80
C SER A 71 -22.72 -28.27 27.18
N PRO A 72 -22.14 -28.45 28.38
CA PRO A 72 -21.01 -27.64 28.84
C PRO A 72 -19.71 -27.93 28.08
N LEU A 73 -18.83 -26.94 28.03
CA LEU A 73 -17.48 -27.09 27.49
C LEU A 73 -16.61 -27.94 28.42
N VAL A 74 -16.02 -28.99 27.88
CA VAL A 74 -15.02 -29.81 28.55
C VAL A 74 -13.63 -29.34 28.16
N ILE A 75 -12.83 -28.94 29.14
CA ILE A 75 -11.45 -28.50 28.94
C ILE A 75 -10.51 -29.59 29.48
N ARG A 76 -9.49 -29.91 28.67
CA ARG A 76 -8.39 -30.83 28.99
C ARG A 76 -7.06 -30.15 28.73
N ARG A 77 -5.98 -30.70 29.28
CA ARG A 77 -4.60 -30.33 28.94
C ARG A 77 -3.80 -31.57 28.54
N GLY A 78 -2.97 -31.42 27.52
CA GLY A 78 -2.08 -32.46 27.00
C GLY A 78 -2.04 -32.45 25.48
N GLU A 79 -1.24 -33.35 24.90
CA GLU A 79 -1.19 -33.53 23.46
C GLU A 79 -2.53 -34.05 22.94
N ALA A 80 -3.05 -33.49 21.84
CA ALA A 80 -4.41 -33.77 21.36
C ALA A 80 -4.72 -35.26 21.22
N VAL A 81 -3.80 -36.03 20.61
CA VAL A 81 -3.96 -37.49 20.44
C VAL A 81 -4.02 -38.22 21.79
N ALA A 82 -3.20 -37.84 22.77
CA ALA A 82 -3.20 -38.46 24.09
C ALA A 82 -4.49 -38.16 24.85
N VAL A 83 -4.99 -36.92 24.74
CA VAL A 83 -6.25 -36.51 25.34
C VAL A 83 -7.44 -37.23 24.71
N LEU A 84 -7.51 -37.29 23.37
CA LEU A 84 -8.55 -38.01 22.65
C LEU A 84 -8.53 -39.51 22.97
N GLU A 85 -7.34 -40.09 23.12
CA GLU A 85 -7.16 -41.48 23.55
C GLU A 85 -7.55 -41.73 25.01
N ALA A 86 -7.36 -40.76 25.91
CA ALA A 86 -7.88 -40.87 27.27
C ALA A 86 -9.41 -40.78 27.26
N LEU A 87 -9.98 -39.85 26.49
CA LEU A 87 -11.42 -39.68 26.35
C LEU A 87 -12.12 -40.91 25.75
N SER A 88 -11.49 -41.62 24.81
CA SER A 88 -12.04 -42.86 24.22
C SER A 88 -12.20 -44.00 25.23
N ARG A 89 -11.50 -43.93 26.38
CA ARG A 89 -11.67 -44.85 27.52
C ARG A 89 -12.77 -44.41 28.46
N GLU A 90 -13.09 -43.12 28.48
CA GLU A 90 -14.14 -42.56 29.33
C GLU A 90 -15.54 -42.66 28.68
N ILE A 91 -15.60 -42.50 27.36
CA ILE A 91 -16.82 -42.49 26.52
C ILE A 91 -16.58 -43.20 25.18
N SER A 92 -17.67 -43.66 24.56
CA SER A 92 -17.62 -44.15 23.17
C SER A 92 -17.66 -42.97 22.19
N ILE A 93 -16.51 -42.59 21.62
CA ILE A 93 -16.44 -41.53 20.61
C ILE A 93 -16.94 -42.11 19.27
N GLY A 94 -18.12 -41.66 18.83
CA GLY A 94 -18.73 -42.10 17.58
C GLY A 94 -18.29 -41.28 16.37
N SER A 95 -17.95 -40.01 16.57
CA SER A 95 -17.39 -39.14 15.53
C SER A 95 -16.60 -37.98 16.15
N LEU A 96 -15.65 -37.45 15.40
CA LEU A 96 -14.91 -36.24 15.72
C LEU A 96 -15.28 -35.14 14.71
N TRP A 97 -15.46 -33.93 15.20
CA TRP A 97 -15.82 -32.75 14.43
C TRP A 97 -14.90 -31.60 14.83
N ALA A 98 -14.35 -30.88 13.85
CA ALA A 98 -13.60 -29.64 14.06
C ALA A 98 -13.70 -28.80 12.78
N HIS A 99 -13.53 -27.49 12.81
CA HIS A 99 -13.30 -26.79 11.54
C HIS A 99 -11.94 -27.13 10.95
N GLN A 100 -11.84 -27.01 9.62
CA GLN A 100 -10.54 -26.93 8.96
C GLN A 100 -9.77 -25.72 9.49
N GLU A 101 -8.54 -25.94 9.92
CA GLU A 101 -7.61 -24.90 10.34
C GLU A 101 -6.49 -24.77 9.29
N THR A 102 -6.08 -23.54 9.02
CA THR A 102 -4.82 -23.22 8.34
C THR A 102 -3.96 -22.46 9.35
N GLY A 103 -3.08 -23.17 10.05
CA GLY A 103 -2.20 -22.58 11.07
C GLY A 103 -0.72 -22.74 10.73
N ASN A 104 0.14 -22.70 11.75
CA ASN A 104 1.58 -22.89 11.58
C ASN A 104 1.94 -24.39 11.42
N GLY A 105 3.21 -24.67 11.17
CA GLY A 105 3.69 -26.03 10.94
C GLY A 105 3.40 -26.99 12.11
N VAL A 106 3.43 -26.49 13.35
CA VAL A 106 3.11 -27.31 14.53
C VAL A 106 1.62 -27.68 14.56
N SER A 107 0.72 -26.73 14.30
CA SER A 107 -0.73 -27.02 14.28
C SER A 107 -1.12 -27.96 13.14
N PHE A 108 -0.44 -27.84 11.98
CA PHE A 108 -0.61 -28.74 10.84
C PHE A 108 -0.10 -30.16 11.15
N ALA A 109 1.09 -30.30 11.71
CA ALA A 109 1.64 -31.60 12.11
C ALA A 109 0.75 -32.30 13.14
N ARG A 110 0.18 -31.52 14.07
CA ARG A 110 -0.78 -31.97 15.06
C ARG A 110 -2.06 -32.51 14.41
N ASP A 111 -2.65 -31.79 13.46
CA ASP A 111 -3.86 -32.25 12.76
C ASP A 111 -3.60 -33.57 12.00
N LEU A 112 -2.43 -33.73 11.35
CA LEU A 112 -2.04 -34.98 10.71
C LEU A 112 -2.01 -36.17 11.67
N ARG A 113 -1.51 -35.98 12.90
CA ARG A 113 -1.50 -37.02 13.93
C ARG A 113 -2.91 -37.37 14.42
N VAL A 114 -3.79 -36.38 14.57
CA VAL A 114 -5.20 -36.61 14.94
C VAL A 114 -5.94 -37.37 13.83
N HIS A 115 -5.70 -37.02 12.56
CA HIS A 115 -6.22 -37.78 11.41
C HIS A 115 -5.79 -39.24 11.42
N ALA A 116 -4.49 -39.50 11.67
CA ALA A 116 -3.96 -40.85 11.77
C ALA A 116 -4.60 -41.63 12.95
N TRP A 117 -4.75 -40.97 14.10
CA TRP A 117 -5.40 -41.53 15.29
C TRP A 117 -6.86 -41.91 15.04
N ALA A 118 -7.63 -41.02 14.41
CA ALA A 118 -9.05 -41.22 14.12
C ALA A 118 -9.25 -42.37 13.13
N ARG A 119 -8.44 -42.41 12.06
CA ARG A 119 -8.44 -43.51 11.08
C ARG A 119 -8.12 -44.85 11.73
N ALA A 120 -7.11 -44.91 12.59
CA ALA A 120 -6.71 -46.14 13.27
C ALA A 120 -7.81 -46.70 14.20
N ARG A 121 -8.74 -45.85 14.66
CA ARG A 121 -9.87 -46.23 15.53
C ARG A 121 -11.19 -46.38 14.81
N GLY A 122 -11.21 -46.20 13.48
CA GLY A 122 -12.44 -46.19 12.70
C GLY A 122 -13.40 -45.07 13.10
N ILE A 123 -12.90 -43.98 13.68
CA ILE A 123 -13.70 -42.81 14.08
C ILE A 123 -13.79 -41.86 12.88
N PRO A 124 -14.99 -41.59 12.33
CA PRO A 124 -15.16 -40.56 11.31
C PRO A 124 -14.72 -39.19 11.84
N PHE A 125 -13.84 -38.52 11.11
CA PHE A 125 -13.41 -37.17 11.42
C PHE A 125 -13.91 -36.20 10.34
N TYR A 126 -14.83 -35.32 10.73
CA TYR A 126 -15.45 -34.34 9.84
C TYR A 126 -14.85 -32.96 10.05
N GLU A 127 -14.36 -32.38 8.95
CA GLU A 127 -13.76 -31.04 8.96
C GLU A 127 -14.45 -30.11 7.96
N PRO A 128 -15.61 -29.51 8.31
CA PRO A 128 -16.20 -28.47 7.48
C PRO A 128 -15.27 -27.23 7.41
N PRO A 129 -15.28 -26.50 6.27
CA PRO A 129 -14.51 -25.28 6.13
C PRO A 129 -15.11 -24.15 6.98
N GLN A 130 -14.25 -23.36 7.63
CA GLN A 130 -14.64 -22.19 8.43
C GLN A 130 -14.73 -20.90 7.61
N GLN A 131 -13.86 -20.76 6.61
CA GLN A 131 -13.62 -19.50 5.89
C GLN A 131 -13.50 -19.75 4.38
N GLY A 132 -13.27 -18.70 3.60
CA GLY A 132 -13.07 -18.75 2.16
C GLY A 132 -11.71 -19.32 1.72
N VAL A 133 -11.18 -20.28 2.48
CA VAL A 133 -9.96 -21.04 2.19
C VAL A 133 -10.36 -22.46 1.77
N PHE A 134 -9.61 -23.01 0.82
CA PHE A 134 -9.90 -24.25 0.11
C PHE A 134 -8.64 -25.12 0.10
N ARG A 135 -8.71 -26.29 0.74
CA ARG A 135 -7.62 -27.26 0.77
C ARG A 135 -7.34 -27.81 -0.64
N ARG A 136 -6.06 -28.09 -0.93
CA ARG A 136 -5.59 -28.72 -2.19
C ARG A 136 -5.95 -27.96 -3.48
N MET A 137 -6.07 -26.64 -3.38
CA MET A 137 -6.29 -25.79 -4.55
C MET A 137 -5.02 -25.72 -5.41
N VAL A 138 -5.11 -26.21 -6.65
CA VAL A 138 -3.97 -26.29 -7.60
C VAL A 138 -3.74 -24.99 -8.38
N ASP A 139 -4.73 -24.12 -8.47
CA ASP A 139 -4.62 -22.78 -9.05
C ASP A 139 -5.65 -21.78 -8.46
N ARG A 140 -5.46 -20.49 -8.75
CA ARG A 140 -6.25 -19.39 -8.18
C ARG A 140 -7.34 -18.85 -9.10
N ASP A 141 -7.64 -19.50 -10.23
CA ASP A 141 -8.52 -18.92 -11.24
C ASP A 141 -9.96 -18.84 -10.75
N ARG A 142 -10.40 -19.88 -10.04
CA ARG A 142 -11.75 -20.01 -9.51
C ARG A 142 -11.87 -19.64 -8.03
N TRP A 143 -10.77 -19.22 -7.40
CA TRP A 143 -10.76 -18.97 -5.96
C TRP A 143 -11.72 -17.83 -5.58
N ALA A 144 -11.74 -16.73 -6.33
CA ALA A 144 -12.60 -15.59 -6.02
C ALA A 144 -14.10 -15.94 -6.12
N ASP A 145 -14.49 -16.69 -7.15
CA ASP A 145 -15.89 -17.10 -7.33
C ASP A 145 -16.30 -18.11 -6.26
N ALA A 146 -15.41 -19.04 -5.90
CA ALA A 146 -15.65 -20.00 -4.83
C ALA A 146 -15.72 -19.30 -3.46
N TRP A 147 -14.85 -18.33 -3.21
CA TRP A 147 -14.86 -17.47 -2.03
C TRP A 147 -16.21 -16.75 -1.92
N GLU A 148 -16.64 -16.07 -2.98
CA GLU A 148 -17.91 -15.33 -3.01
C GLU A 148 -19.11 -16.25 -2.78
N ALA A 149 -19.12 -17.42 -3.42
CA ALA A 149 -20.19 -18.41 -3.26
C ALA A 149 -20.30 -18.95 -1.82
N ARG A 150 -19.17 -19.15 -1.13
CA ARG A 150 -19.18 -19.57 0.28
C ARG A 150 -19.57 -18.44 1.22
N MET A 151 -18.97 -17.27 1.01
CA MET A 151 -19.07 -16.15 1.95
C MET A 151 -20.42 -15.43 1.85
N SER A 152 -21.17 -15.66 0.77
CA SER A 152 -22.56 -15.19 0.62
C SER A 152 -23.61 -16.10 1.24
N GLN A 153 -23.24 -17.28 1.78
CA GLN A 153 -24.19 -18.17 2.44
C GLN A 153 -24.63 -17.57 3.78
N SER A 154 -25.90 -17.78 4.15
CA SER A 154 -26.41 -17.37 5.45
C SER A 154 -25.61 -18.02 6.59
N PRO A 155 -25.26 -17.28 7.65
CA PRO A 155 -24.63 -17.86 8.83
C PRO A 155 -25.56 -18.87 9.49
N VAL A 156 -25.03 -20.01 9.93
CA VAL A 156 -25.85 -21.03 10.59
C VAL A 156 -26.13 -20.64 12.06
N PRO A 157 -27.37 -20.79 12.56
CA PRO A 157 -27.67 -20.54 13.97
C PRO A 157 -27.06 -21.61 14.89
N PRO A 158 -26.80 -21.30 16.17
CA PRO A 158 -26.34 -22.29 17.13
C PRO A 158 -27.39 -23.39 17.36
N PRO A 159 -27.00 -24.68 17.42
CA PRO A 159 -27.93 -25.79 17.64
C PRO A 159 -28.24 -26.00 19.13
N VAL A 160 -29.34 -26.69 19.44
CA VAL A 160 -29.58 -27.25 20.78
C VAL A 160 -28.73 -28.51 20.93
N LEU A 161 -28.02 -28.63 22.05
CA LEU A 161 -27.09 -29.70 22.34
C LEU A 161 -27.65 -30.66 23.39
N ARG A 162 -27.29 -31.93 23.26
CA ARG A 162 -27.53 -32.97 24.27
C ARG A 162 -26.18 -33.39 24.84
N PRO A 163 -25.95 -33.31 26.16
CA PRO A 163 -24.65 -33.67 26.73
C PRO A 163 -24.48 -35.19 26.78
N PRO A 164 -23.25 -35.70 26.87
CA PRO A 164 -23.01 -37.11 27.17
C PRO A 164 -23.68 -37.50 28.50
N ALA A 165 -24.28 -38.70 28.56
CA ALA A 165 -24.96 -39.17 29.79
C ALA A 165 -24.00 -39.28 30.99
N LYS A 166 -22.73 -39.59 30.74
CA LYS A 166 -21.67 -39.58 31.74
C LYS A 166 -21.09 -38.17 31.84
N ALA A 167 -21.17 -37.56 33.02
CA ALA A 167 -20.49 -36.32 33.30
C ALA A 167 -18.96 -36.53 33.19
N LEU A 168 -18.33 -35.75 32.32
CA LEU A 168 -16.89 -35.75 32.16
C LEU A 168 -16.28 -34.68 33.07
N ARG A 169 -15.15 -35.01 33.70
CA ARG A 169 -14.35 -34.00 34.42
C ARG A 169 -14.02 -32.85 33.46
N SER A 170 -13.80 -31.63 33.94
CA SER A 170 -13.26 -30.52 33.16
C SER A 170 -12.19 -29.83 34.01
N GLU A 171 -11.06 -29.45 33.43
CA GLU A 171 -10.02 -28.70 34.15
C GLU A 171 -10.37 -27.21 34.31
N GLY A 172 -11.34 -26.71 33.53
CA GLY A 172 -11.63 -25.28 33.45
C GLY A 172 -10.50 -24.50 32.78
N CYS A 173 -10.59 -23.17 32.82
CA CYS A 173 -9.55 -22.28 32.32
C CYS A 173 -8.34 -22.32 33.26
N LEU A 174 -7.15 -22.60 32.71
CA LEU A 174 -5.89 -22.67 33.45
C LEU A 174 -5.08 -21.40 33.25
N ASP A 175 -4.39 -20.96 34.29
CA ASP A 175 -3.54 -19.76 34.23
C ASP A 175 -2.14 -20.05 33.66
N HIS A 176 -1.37 -18.99 33.45
CA HIS A 176 0.00 -19.06 32.92
C HIS A 176 0.93 -19.94 33.77
N ARG A 177 0.74 -20.00 35.10
CA ARG A 177 1.56 -20.83 35.99
C ARG A 177 1.26 -22.31 35.79
N ALA A 178 -0.02 -22.67 35.74
CA ALA A 178 -0.46 -24.04 35.49
C ALA A 178 -0.05 -24.56 34.10
N LEU A 179 0.02 -23.67 33.11
CA LEU A 179 0.39 -24.01 31.73
C LEU A 179 1.87 -23.80 31.39
N LYS A 180 2.67 -23.29 32.34
CA LYS A 180 4.08 -22.93 32.13
C LYS A 180 4.28 -21.98 30.93
N VAL A 181 3.37 -21.03 30.78
CA VAL A 181 3.46 -19.93 29.81
C VAL A 181 3.93 -18.69 30.54
N GLU A 182 4.61 -17.78 29.84
CA GLU A 182 4.99 -16.49 30.41
C GLU A 182 3.76 -15.69 30.87
N ARG A 183 3.94 -14.89 31.92
CA ARG A 183 2.89 -13.98 32.38
C ARG A 183 2.63 -12.89 31.33
N ASN A 184 1.36 -12.57 31.10
CA ASN A 184 0.99 -11.40 30.32
C ASN A 184 1.37 -10.09 31.03
N LEU A 185 2.06 -9.20 30.31
CA LEU A 185 2.40 -7.85 30.75
C LEU A 185 1.74 -6.76 29.89
N LYS A 186 0.93 -7.16 28.90
CA LYS A 186 0.30 -6.28 27.92
C LYS A 186 -1.10 -5.87 28.35
N VAL A 187 -1.49 -4.66 27.95
CA VAL A 187 -2.89 -4.22 27.99
C VAL A 187 -3.59 -4.70 26.73
N ILE A 188 -4.49 -5.66 26.88
CA ILE A 188 -5.22 -6.29 25.77
C ILE A 188 -6.73 -6.01 25.87
N PRO A 189 -7.46 -6.00 24.75
CA PRO A 189 -8.91 -5.90 24.75
C PRO A 189 -9.55 -7.18 25.31
N GLN A 190 -10.82 -7.08 25.68
CA GLN A 190 -11.61 -8.23 26.13
C GLN A 190 -11.85 -9.24 24.99
N GLY A 191 -11.72 -10.53 25.30
CA GLY A 191 -12.01 -11.66 24.42
C GLY A 191 -13.44 -12.21 24.51
N GLY A 192 -13.82 -13.04 23.52
CA GLY A 192 -15.11 -13.73 23.45
C GLY A 192 -16.01 -13.27 22.29
N GLU A 193 -17.02 -14.08 21.96
CA GLU A 193 -17.98 -13.79 20.89
C GLU A 193 -18.82 -12.55 21.25
N THR A 194 -19.17 -12.39 22.53
CA THR A 194 -19.90 -11.20 23.02
C THR A 194 -19.12 -9.91 22.77
N ALA A 195 -17.84 -9.88 23.16
CA ALA A 195 -16.97 -8.72 22.95
C ALA A 195 -16.73 -8.46 21.45
N ALA A 196 -16.53 -9.52 20.66
CA ALA A 196 -16.35 -9.41 19.21
C ALA A 196 -17.55 -8.76 18.50
N ARG A 197 -18.79 -9.14 18.87
CA ARG A 197 -20.01 -8.53 18.35
C ARG A 197 -20.11 -7.06 18.72
N SER A 198 -19.87 -6.71 19.98
CA SER A 198 -19.87 -5.30 20.42
C SER A 198 -18.86 -4.45 19.63
N VAL A 199 -17.66 -4.97 19.36
CA VAL A 199 -16.64 -4.30 18.54
C VAL A 199 -17.10 -4.11 17.10
N LEU A 200 -17.72 -5.13 16.49
CA LEU A 200 -18.27 -5.07 15.13
C LEU A 200 -19.41 -4.06 15.03
N ASP A 201 -20.38 -4.13 15.95
CA ASP A 201 -21.53 -3.22 16.01
C ASP A 201 -21.07 -1.76 16.13
N SER A 202 -20.15 -1.50 17.06
CA SER A 202 -19.52 -0.20 17.26
C SER A 202 -18.81 0.32 15.99
N PHE A 203 -18.12 -0.57 15.27
CA PHE A 203 -17.45 -0.21 14.02
C PHE A 203 -18.45 0.14 12.91
N LEU A 204 -19.47 -0.69 12.72
CA LEU A 204 -20.48 -0.51 11.68
C LEU A 204 -21.49 0.61 12.00
N ALA A 205 -21.64 1.01 13.26
CA ALA A 205 -22.52 2.10 13.65
C ALA A 205 -21.83 3.47 13.57
N GLN A 206 -20.57 3.57 13.99
CA GLN A 206 -19.93 4.89 14.18
C GLN A 206 -18.44 4.92 13.85
N ARG A 207 -17.63 4.06 14.48
CA ARG A 207 -16.15 4.21 14.44
C ARG A 207 -15.57 4.05 13.04
N GLY A 208 -16.19 3.22 12.21
CA GLY A 208 -15.70 2.93 10.86
C GLY A 208 -15.87 4.06 9.85
N ARG A 209 -16.57 5.15 10.19
CA ARG A 209 -16.92 6.23 9.24
C ARG A 209 -15.71 6.73 8.46
N ASP A 210 -14.61 7.01 9.16
CA ASP A 210 -13.37 7.52 8.57
C ASP A 210 -12.29 6.43 8.37
N TYR A 211 -12.65 5.14 8.48
CA TYR A 211 -11.73 3.99 8.37
C TYR A 211 -10.72 4.14 7.23
N MET A 212 -11.18 4.48 6.03
CA MET A 212 -10.32 4.59 4.86
C MET A 212 -9.23 5.67 5.01
N TRP A 213 -9.51 6.78 5.69
CA TRP A 213 -8.58 7.90 5.82
C TRP A 213 -7.70 7.82 7.06
N ALA A 214 -8.25 7.29 8.15
CA ALA A 214 -7.59 7.27 9.45
C ALA A 214 -6.66 6.07 9.66
N MET A 215 -6.82 4.97 8.91
CA MET A 215 -6.07 3.73 9.18
C MET A 215 -4.54 3.81 9.06
N SER A 216 -4.00 4.84 8.38
CA SER A 216 -2.56 4.98 8.14
C SER A 216 -1.81 5.56 9.34
N SER A 217 -2.43 6.50 10.07
CA SER A 217 -1.78 7.16 11.20
C SER A 217 -1.89 6.30 12.45
N PRO A 218 -0.81 6.11 13.23
CA PRO A 218 -0.89 5.39 14.50
C PRO A 218 -1.72 6.13 15.56
N LEU A 219 -1.96 7.44 15.38
CA LEU A 219 -2.80 8.23 16.28
C LEU A 219 -4.29 7.93 16.12
N THR A 220 -4.75 7.82 14.88
CA THR A 220 -6.19 7.73 14.57
C THR A 220 -6.65 6.31 14.24
N ALA A 221 -5.72 5.43 13.87
CA ALA A 221 -6.05 4.06 13.50
C ALA A 221 -6.54 3.21 14.68
N GLU A 222 -6.14 3.53 15.92
CA GLU A 222 -6.59 2.81 17.11
C GLU A 222 -8.12 2.87 17.24
N ASP A 223 -8.71 4.04 17.04
CA ASP A 223 -10.16 4.26 17.12
C ASP A 223 -10.88 3.88 15.82
N ALA A 224 -10.31 4.27 14.67
CA ALA A 224 -10.99 4.18 13.38
C ALA A 224 -10.91 2.80 12.71
N CYS A 225 -9.92 1.95 13.06
CA CYS A 225 -9.86 0.58 12.54
C CYS A 225 -10.89 -0.33 13.21
N SER A 226 -11.28 -1.41 12.54
CA SER A 226 -12.35 -2.30 13.04
C SER A 226 -12.03 -2.94 14.39
N ARG A 227 -10.76 -3.17 14.71
CA ARG A 227 -10.29 -3.94 15.88
C ARG A 227 -10.74 -5.41 15.86
N LEU A 228 -11.14 -5.94 14.70
CA LEU A 228 -11.64 -7.31 14.53
C LEU A 228 -10.57 -8.34 14.21
N SER A 229 -9.29 -7.94 14.10
CA SER A 229 -8.22 -8.87 13.75
C SER A 229 -7.99 -9.97 14.80
N ALA A 230 -7.99 -9.63 16.10
CA ALA A 230 -7.90 -10.64 17.16
C ALA A 230 -9.17 -11.52 17.26
N PRO A 231 -10.41 -10.95 17.23
CA PRO A 231 -11.62 -11.77 17.14
C PRO A 231 -11.63 -12.76 15.98
N LEU A 232 -11.13 -12.37 14.79
CA LEU A 232 -11.03 -13.25 13.63
C LEU A 232 -9.95 -14.33 13.83
N ALA A 233 -8.78 -13.98 14.37
CA ALA A 233 -7.68 -14.93 14.61
C ALA A 233 -8.03 -16.03 15.63
N PHE A 234 -8.85 -15.72 16.64
CA PHE A 234 -9.37 -16.69 17.62
C PHE A 234 -10.74 -17.28 17.20
N GLY A 235 -11.31 -16.82 16.09
CA GLY A 235 -12.58 -17.27 15.55
C GLY A 235 -13.79 -17.03 16.44
N THR A 236 -13.75 -16.01 17.31
CA THR A 236 -14.89 -15.61 18.16
C THR A 236 -15.99 -14.90 17.37
N VAL A 237 -15.70 -14.50 16.13
CA VAL A 237 -16.68 -14.11 15.11
C VAL A 237 -16.24 -14.71 13.78
N SER A 238 -17.20 -15.17 12.95
CA SER A 238 -16.85 -15.67 11.62
C SER A 238 -16.62 -14.50 10.65
N LEU A 239 -15.68 -14.66 9.73
CA LEU A 239 -15.47 -13.69 8.65
C LEU A 239 -16.73 -13.51 7.80
N ARG A 240 -17.55 -14.56 7.67
CA ARG A 240 -18.83 -14.55 6.94
C ARG A 240 -19.83 -13.62 7.58
N THR A 241 -19.99 -13.70 8.90
CA THR A 241 -20.83 -12.77 9.67
C THR A 241 -20.37 -11.33 9.48
N VAL A 242 -19.07 -11.06 9.65
CA VAL A 242 -18.50 -9.71 9.47
C VAL A 242 -18.77 -9.17 8.06
N LEU A 243 -18.58 -10.00 7.04
CA LEU A 243 -18.82 -9.62 5.65
C LEU A 243 -20.29 -9.30 5.37
N LEU A 244 -21.20 -10.18 5.79
CA LEU A 244 -22.62 -10.01 5.53
C LEU A 244 -23.19 -8.80 6.25
N GLU A 245 -22.79 -8.56 7.50
CA GLU A 245 -23.20 -7.36 8.24
C GLU A 245 -22.61 -6.08 7.64
N THR A 246 -21.37 -6.12 7.14
CA THR A 246 -20.76 -5.01 6.37
C THR A 246 -21.55 -4.73 5.08
N ARG A 247 -21.93 -5.78 4.34
CA ARG A 247 -22.74 -5.66 3.11
C ARG A 247 -24.14 -5.14 3.39
N GLN A 248 -24.76 -5.56 4.50
CA GLN A 248 -26.05 -5.02 4.95
C GLN A 248 -25.94 -3.54 5.31
N ALA A 249 -24.89 -3.13 6.04
CA ALA A 249 -24.63 -1.73 6.33
C ALA A 249 -24.45 -0.92 5.05
N LEU A 250 -23.69 -1.46 4.08
CA LEU A 250 -23.48 -0.83 2.78
C LEU A 250 -24.79 -0.70 1.99
N ALA A 251 -25.61 -1.75 1.94
CA ALA A 251 -26.90 -1.73 1.25
C ALA A 251 -27.85 -0.69 1.88
N ARG A 252 -27.91 -0.61 3.22
CA ARG A 252 -28.67 0.43 3.93
C ARG A 252 -28.17 1.83 3.57
N SER A 253 -26.85 2.06 3.56
CA SER A 253 -26.28 3.36 3.19
C SER A 253 -26.48 3.72 1.72
N LEU A 254 -26.53 2.76 0.80
CA LEU A 254 -26.81 3.03 -0.61
C LEU A 254 -28.29 3.34 -0.89
N GLY A 255 -29.20 2.84 -0.05
CA GLY A 255 -30.64 3.12 -0.13
C GLY A 255 -31.06 4.45 0.52
N ASP A 256 -30.19 5.07 1.31
CA ASP A 256 -30.44 6.36 1.98
C ASP A 256 -29.83 7.53 1.18
N GLN A 257 -30.69 8.44 0.69
CA GLN A 257 -30.25 9.61 -0.07
C GLN A 257 -29.40 10.60 0.75
N GLY A 258 -29.46 10.53 2.08
CA GLY A 258 -28.66 11.34 3.00
C GLY A 258 -27.36 10.69 3.46
N ALA A 259 -27.04 9.47 3.00
CA ALA A 259 -25.89 8.74 3.48
C ALA A 259 -24.56 9.43 3.15
N ASP A 260 -23.66 9.49 4.14
CA ASP A 260 -22.34 10.08 3.96
C ASP A 260 -21.51 9.28 2.91
N PRO A 261 -21.09 9.91 1.79
CA PRO A 261 -20.25 9.25 0.79
C PRO A 261 -18.90 8.78 1.34
N ARG A 262 -18.46 9.30 2.50
CA ARG A 262 -17.27 8.80 3.20
C ARG A 262 -17.52 7.42 3.78
N TRP A 263 -18.66 7.23 4.43
CA TRP A 263 -19.01 5.97 5.08
C TRP A 263 -19.12 4.82 4.06
N VAL A 264 -19.80 5.06 2.94
CA VAL A 264 -19.91 4.11 1.82
C VAL A 264 -18.54 3.67 1.30
N ARG A 265 -17.58 4.59 1.18
CA ARG A 265 -16.20 4.28 0.75
C ARG A 265 -15.42 3.50 1.80
N SER A 266 -15.59 3.85 3.08
CA SER A 266 -15.00 3.10 4.20
C SER A 266 -15.51 1.66 4.26
N LEU A 267 -16.82 1.43 4.11
CA LEU A 267 -17.41 0.09 4.05
C LEU A 267 -16.87 -0.75 2.89
N ARG A 268 -16.78 -0.19 1.67
CA ARG A 268 -16.19 -0.88 0.52
C ARG A 268 -14.71 -1.22 0.73
N SER A 269 -13.96 -0.28 1.33
CA SER A 269 -12.55 -0.50 1.69
C SER A 269 -12.40 -1.62 2.73
N PHE A 270 -13.30 -1.67 3.71
CA PHE A 270 -13.33 -2.71 4.73
C PHE A 270 -13.70 -4.08 4.15
N GLU A 271 -14.77 -4.17 3.34
CA GLU A 271 -15.14 -5.40 2.61
C GLU A 271 -13.97 -5.97 1.79
N SER A 272 -13.29 -5.09 1.05
CA SER A 272 -12.07 -5.45 0.31
C SER A 272 -11.02 -6.06 1.25
N ARG A 273 -10.84 -5.56 2.46
CA ARG A 273 -9.90 -6.14 3.44
C ARG A 273 -10.32 -7.52 3.95
N LEU A 274 -11.61 -7.81 4.06
CA LEU A 274 -12.11 -9.13 4.44
C LEU A 274 -11.79 -10.18 3.37
N HIS A 275 -11.85 -9.82 2.09
CA HIS A 275 -11.43 -10.75 1.03
C HIS A 275 -9.89 -10.94 1.03
N TRP A 276 -9.11 -9.97 1.53
CA TRP A 276 -7.64 -10.09 1.64
C TRP A 276 -7.22 -11.05 2.73
N HIS A 277 -7.98 -11.07 3.82
CA HIS A 277 -7.82 -12.01 4.92
C HIS A 277 -7.68 -13.45 4.38
N ASP A 278 -8.70 -13.94 3.69
CA ASP A 278 -8.70 -15.31 3.17
C ASP A 278 -7.74 -15.50 2.00
N HIS A 279 -7.46 -14.44 1.22
CA HIS A 279 -6.49 -14.55 0.12
C HIS A 279 -5.10 -14.92 0.65
N PHE A 280 -4.66 -14.25 1.72
CA PHE A 280 -3.37 -14.51 2.34
C PHE A 280 -3.35 -15.85 3.05
N ILE A 281 -4.40 -16.21 3.79
CA ILE A 281 -4.45 -17.53 4.43
C ILE A 281 -4.42 -18.66 3.40
N GLN A 282 -5.15 -18.52 2.29
CA GLN A 282 -5.09 -19.48 1.19
C GLN A 282 -3.69 -19.60 0.59
N ARG A 283 -2.83 -18.56 0.68
CA ARG A 283 -1.45 -18.65 0.17
C ARG A 283 -0.62 -19.62 1.01
N LEU A 284 -0.74 -19.53 2.34
CA LEU A 284 -0.08 -20.48 3.23
C LEU A 284 -0.66 -21.89 3.05
N GLU A 285 -1.98 -22.02 2.91
CA GLU A 285 -2.64 -23.31 2.61
C GLU A 285 -2.08 -23.95 1.32
N SER A 286 -1.87 -23.15 0.27
CA SER A 286 -1.34 -23.62 -1.02
C SER A 286 0.17 -23.82 -1.02
N GLU A 287 0.92 -23.12 -0.15
CA GLU A 287 2.39 -23.22 -0.06
C GLU A 287 2.86 -23.14 1.40
N PRO A 288 2.72 -24.23 2.19
CA PRO A 288 3.03 -24.21 3.63
C PRO A 288 4.49 -23.89 3.97
N ARG A 289 5.41 -24.12 3.03
CA ARG A 289 6.84 -23.78 3.19
C ARG A 289 7.10 -22.28 3.32
N LEU A 290 6.10 -21.43 3.03
CA LEU A 290 6.14 -19.97 3.23
C LEU A 290 6.52 -19.56 4.66
N GLU A 291 6.22 -20.39 5.66
CA GLU A 291 6.62 -20.17 7.05
C GLU A 291 8.14 -20.25 7.27
N PHE A 292 8.84 -21.08 6.48
CA PHE A 292 10.24 -21.42 6.75
C PHE A 292 11.21 -20.76 5.78
N GLU A 293 10.77 -20.48 4.56
CA GLU A 293 11.67 -20.16 3.45
C GLU A 293 11.08 -19.10 2.51
N ASN A 294 11.94 -18.44 1.72
CA ASN A 294 11.45 -17.43 0.79
C ASN A 294 10.49 -18.04 -0.23
N LEU A 295 9.40 -17.32 -0.50
CA LEU A 295 8.42 -17.68 -1.50
C LEU A 295 9.08 -17.73 -2.88
N ASN A 296 9.97 -16.79 -3.17
CA ASN A 296 10.87 -16.86 -4.32
C ASN A 296 12.26 -17.32 -3.88
N ARG A 297 12.63 -18.53 -4.29
CA ARG A 297 13.87 -19.22 -3.90
C ARG A 297 15.15 -18.57 -4.39
N ALA A 298 15.08 -17.68 -5.37
CA ALA A 298 16.25 -16.92 -5.79
C ALA A 298 16.77 -15.96 -4.70
N TYR A 299 15.96 -15.68 -3.67
CA TYR A 299 16.37 -14.87 -2.51
C TYR A 299 16.97 -15.69 -1.35
N ASP A 300 16.95 -17.03 -1.43
CA ASP A 300 17.55 -17.87 -0.39
C ASP A 300 19.07 -17.61 -0.30
N GLY A 301 19.58 -17.43 0.92
CA GLY A 301 20.98 -17.10 1.18
C GLY A 301 21.35 -15.62 0.99
N LEU A 302 20.42 -14.74 0.62
CA LEU A 302 20.70 -13.31 0.38
C LEU A 302 21.04 -12.53 1.66
N ARG A 303 20.42 -12.86 2.80
CA ARG A 303 20.56 -12.08 4.05
C ARG A 303 21.14 -12.89 5.20
N GLU A 304 21.01 -14.21 5.15
CA GLU A 304 21.40 -15.17 6.17
C GLU A 304 22.88 -15.04 6.56
N PRO A 305 23.84 -14.86 5.61
CA PRO A 305 25.25 -14.67 5.94
C PRO A 305 25.58 -13.32 6.60
N HIS A 306 24.66 -12.36 6.58
CA HIS A 306 24.87 -10.98 7.04
C HIS A 306 24.15 -10.67 8.35
N TRP A 307 23.82 -11.70 9.13
CA TRP A 307 23.11 -11.54 10.38
C TRP A 307 23.88 -10.64 11.37
N ASN A 308 23.16 -9.72 12.01
CA ASN A 308 23.70 -8.84 13.04
C ASN A 308 22.78 -8.89 14.28
N GLU A 309 23.29 -9.48 15.36
CA GLU A 309 22.52 -9.67 16.61
C GLU A 309 22.21 -8.34 17.30
N GLU A 310 23.16 -7.40 17.33
CA GLU A 310 22.96 -6.09 17.94
C GLU A 310 21.83 -5.31 17.26
N TYR A 311 21.79 -5.34 15.92
CA TYR A 311 20.72 -4.68 15.16
C TYR A 311 19.35 -5.28 15.45
N PHE A 312 19.29 -6.61 15.55
CA PHE A 312 18.07 -7.32 15.92
C PHE A 312 17.62 -6.96 17.34
N ASP A 313 18.51 -7.01 18.31
CA ASP A 313 18.21 -6.71 19.72
C ASP A 313 17.74 -5.26 19.90
N ARG A 314 18.46 -4.29 19.32
CA ARG A 314 18.06 -2.87 19.36
C ARG A 314 16.72 -2.63 18.69
N TRP A 315 16.42 -3.34 17.60
CA TRP A 315 15.12 -3.26 16.94
C TRP A 315 14.00 -3.85 17.80
N CYS A 316 14.21 -5.04 18.38
CA CYS A 316 13.25 -5.67 19.30
C CYS A 316 12.98 -4.81 20.54
N GLN A 317 13.98 -4.10 21.06
CA GLN A 317 13.85 -3.25 22.25
C GLN A 317 13.27 -1.85 21.96
N GLY A 318 13.09 -1.48 20.68
CA GLY A 318 12.69 -0.11 20.33
C GLY A 318 13.77 0.91 20.74
N GLN A 319 15.02 0.61 20.38
CA GLN A 319 16.23 1.42 20.64
C GLN A 319 17.05 1.62 19.37
N THR A 320 16.39 1.72 18.22
CA THR A 320 17.03 1.92 16.91
C THR A 320 17.58 3.33 16.72
N GLY A 321 17.12 4.29 17.53
CA GLY A 321 17.43 5.70 17.36
C GLY A 321 16.57 6.40 16.32
N TYR A 322 15.58 5.69 15.73
CA TYR A 322 14.54 6.26 14.89
C TYR A 322 13.21 6.35 15.68
N PRO A 323 12.77 7.55 16.12
CA PRO A 323 11.72 7.67 17.12
C PRO A 323 10.40 7.02 16.76
N LEU A 324 9.97 7.08 15.50
CA LEU A 324 8.73 6.40 15.09
C LEU A 324 8.86 4.87 15.12
N ILE A 325 10.01 4.30 14.73
CA ILE A 325 10.25 2.85 14.80
C ILE A 325 10.21 2.39 16.25
N ASP A 326 10.89 3.13 17.11
CA ASP A 326 10.99 2.84 18.54
C ASP A 326 9.63 2.96 19.23
N ALA A 327 8.88 4.04 18.94
CA ALA A 327 7.52 4.24 19.42
C ALA A 327 6.59 3.08 19.01
N CYS A 328 6.64 2.67 17.74
CA CYS A 328 5.86 1.55 17.23
C CYS A 328 6.20 0.24 17.96
N MET A 329 7.48 -0.05 18.15
CA MET A 329 7.92 -1.28 18.81
C MET A 329 7.51 -1.30 20.30
N ARG A 330 7.62 -0.16 20.99
CA ARG A 330 7.22 -0.02 22.40
C ARG A 330 5.69 -0.12 22.56
N MET A 331 4.91 0.51 21.68
CA MET A 331 3.46 0.34 21.64
C MET A 331 3.08 -1.14 21.45
N LEU A 332 3.70 -1.82 20.49
CA LEU A 332 3.48 -3.23 20.25
C LEU A 332 3.74 -4.05 21.53
N GLN A 333 4.87 -3.86 22.17
CA GLN A 333 5.22 -4.61 23.38
C GLN A 333 4.23 -4.34 24.52
N ALA A 334 3.70 -3.12 24.64
CA ALA A 334 2.73 -2.76 25.66
C ALA A 334 1.29 -3.22 25.38
N THR A 335 0.88 -3.31 24.11
CA THR A 335 -0.55 -3.47 23.73
C THR A 335 -0.86 -4.69 22.88
N GLY A 336 0.14 -5.25 22.23
CA GLY A 336 -0.01 -6.36 21.29
C GLY A 336 -0.64 -5.98 19.96
N TRP A 337 -0.77 -4.69 19.63
CA TRP A 337 -1.40 -4.23 18.40
C TRP A 337 -0.69 -3.04 17.76
N LEU A 338 -0.70 -3.00 16.42
CA LEU A 338 -0.35 -1.83 15.61
C LEU A 338 -1.21 -1.78 14.36
N ASN A 339 -1.42 -0.59 13.79
CA ASN A 339 -2.05 -0.47 12.49
C ASN A 339 -1.13 -0.98 11.36
N PHE A 340 -1.73 -1.38 10.24
CA PHE A 340 -1.02 -2.04 9.14
C PHE A 340 0.21 -1.28 8.63
N ARG A 341 0.11 0.05 8.47
CA ARG A 341 1.22 0.86 7.94
C ARG A 341 2.44 0.80 8.85
N MET A 342 2.24 0.88 10.17
CA MET A 342 3.34 0.78 11.14
C MET A 342 3.92 -0.64 11.19
N ARG A 343 3.09 -1.68 11.08
CA ARG A 343 3.58 -3.06 10.94
C ARG A 343 4.48 -3.22 9.71
N ALA A 344 4.04 -2.71 8.55
CA ALA A 344 4.83 -2.74 7.32
C ALA A 344 6.14 -1.97 7.44
N MET A 345 6.11 -0.81 8.10
CA MET A 345 7.31 -0.01 8.38
C MET A 345 8.31 -0.75 9.27
N LEU A 346 7.88 -1.44 10.34
CA LEU A 346 8.78 -2.21 11.20
C LEU A 346 9.51 -3.31 10.41
N VAL A 347 8.78 -4.06 9.58
CA VAL A 347 9.37 -5.13 8.75
C VAL A 347 10.30 -4.55 7.68
N SER A 348 9.88 -3.46 7.04
CA SER A 348 10.67 -2.75 6.03
C SER A 348 11.98 -2.21 6.62
N PHE A 349 11.94 -1.62 7.81
CA PHE A 349 13.12 -1.13 8.49
C PHE A 349 14.10 -2.26 8.81
N ALA A 350 13.62 -3.35 9.42
CA ALA A 350 14.44 -4.52 9.71
C ALA A 350 15.10 -5.10 8.45
N SER A 351 14.35 -5.19 7.34
CA SER A 351 14.82 -5.89 6.13
C SER A 351 15.68 -5.04 5.19
N HIS A 352 15.46 -3.72 5.15
CA HIS A 352 16.10 -2.83 4.18
C HIS A 352 17.11 -1.85 4.81
N HIS A 353 16.91 -1.46 6.06
CA HIS A 353 17.86 -0.56 6.76
C HIS A 353 18.85 -1.37 7.59
N LEU A 354 18.38 -2.38 8.33
CA LEU A 354 19.22 -3.25 9.15
C LEU A 354 19.71 -4.50 8.41
N TRP A 355 19.20 -4.75 7.20
CA TRP A 355 19.53 -5.90 6.34
C TRP A 355 19.33 -7.28 7.01
N LEU A 356 18.40 -7.37 7.97
CA LEU A 356 18.09 -8.61 8.67
C LEU A 356 17.23 -9.54 7.80
N HIS A 357 17.45 -10.85 7.90
CA HIS A 357 16.55 -11.86 7.31
C HIS A 357 15.16 -11.78 7.97
N TRP A 358 14.08 -11.98 7.22
CA TRP A 358 12.71 -11.75 7.69
C TRP A 358 12.24 -12.75 8.77
N ARG A 359 12.79 -13.97 8.82
CA ARG A 359 12.25 -15.04 9.69
C ARG A 359 12.38 -14.75 11.18
N ARG A 360 13.57 -14.45 11.70
CA ARG A 360 13.77 -14.14 13.14
C ARG A 360 12.97 -12.90 13.61
N PRO A 361 12.98 -11.75 12.91
CA PRO A 361 12.05 -10.65 13.14
C PRO A 361 10.58 -11.09 13.05
N GLY A 362 10.24 -11.96 12.12
CA GLY A 362 8.89 -12.50 11.96
C GLY A 362 8.41 -13.29 13.16
N LEU A 363 9.24 -14.18 13.71
CA LEU A 363 8.92 -14.94 14.91
C LEU A 363 8.73 -14.05 16.12
N PHE A 364 9.64 -13.09 16.30
CA PHE A 364 9.51 -12.10 17.36
C PHE A 364 8.18 -11.35 17.23
N LEU A 365 7.86 -10.81 16.03
CA LEU A 365 6.62 -10.07 15.82
C LEU A 365 5.36 -10.94 15.97
N ALA A 366 5.35 -12.17 15.47
CA ALA A 366 4.25 -13.12 15.65
C ALA A 366 3.94 -13.33 17.14
N ARG A 367 4.98 -13.49 17.95
CA ARG A 367 4.84 -13.58 19.41
C ARG A 367 4.27 -12.33 20.04
N GLN A 368 4.51 -11.15 19.46
CA GLN A 368 4.06 -9.88 20.02
C GLN A 368 2.62 -9.51 19.63
N TRP A 369 2.13 -9.95 18.47
CA TRP A 369 0.82 -9.59 17.94
C TRP A 369 -0.30 -10.44 18.53
N LEU A 370 -1.23 -9.82 19.26
CA LEU A 370 -2.43 -10.52 19.76
C LEU A 370 -3.23 -11.18 18.63
N ASP A 371 -3.19 -10.58 17.44
CA ASP A 371 -3.90 -11.02 16.24
C ASP A 371 -3.01 -11.82 15.27
N ASN A 372 -2.03 -12.58 15.77
CA ASN A 372 -1.15 -13.39 14.93
C ASN A 372 -1.96 -14.49 14.20
N GLU A 373 -2.09 -14.30 12.89
CA GLU A 373 -2.66 -15.26 11.96
C GLU A 373 -1.56 -15.71 10.98
N PRO A 374 -0.99 -16.92 11.13
CA PRO A 374 0.15 -17.38 10.35
C PRO A 374 0.00 -17.18 8.84
N GLY A 375 -1.21 -17.40 8.30
CA GLY A 375 -1.48 -17.24 6.87
C GLY A 375 -1.28 -15.80 6.36
N ILE A 376 -1.64 -14.82 7.20
CA ILE A 376 -1.46 -13.39 6.92
C ILE A 376 -0.03 -12.97 7.26
N HIS A 377 0.45 -13.36 8.43
CA HIS A 377 1.72 -12.92 8.99
C HIS A 377 2.89 -13.25 8.07
N TRP A 378 3.10 -14.51 7.71
CA TRP A 378 4.24 -14.93 6.89
C TRP A 378 4.19 -14.35 5.48
N SER A 379 2.99 -14.25 4.91
CA SER A 379 2.76 -13.55 3.63
C SER A 379 3.22 -12.08 3.69
N GLN A 380 2.91 -11.37 4.78
CA GLN A 380 3.27 -9.97 4.96
C GLN A 380 4.75 -9.80 5.30
N MET A 381 5.33 -10.66 6.14
CA MET A 381 6.76 -10.64 6.47
C MET A 381 7.63 -10.70 5.20
N GLN A 382 7.30 -11.59 4.28
CA GLN A 382 8.04 -11.70 3.01
C GLN A 382 7.70 -10.58 2.02
N MET A 383 6.45 -10.11 1.99
CA MET A 383 6.05 -9.02 1.10
C MET A 383 6.78 -7.71 1.46
N GLN A 384 6.82 -7.35 2.74
CA GLN A 384 7.42 -6.10 3.20
C GLN A 384 8.96 -6.17 3.25
N SER A 385 9.54 -7.37 3.33
CA SER A 385 10.99 -7.58 3.16
C SER A 385 11.44 -7.62 1.70
N GLY A 386 10.50 -7.64 0.75
CA GLY A 386 10.77 -7.57 -0.69
C GLY A 386 11.18 -8.90 -1.34
N THR A 387 10.95 -10.05 -0.69
CA THR A 387 11.42 -11.38 -1.16
C THR A 387 10.37 -12.22 -1.89
N VAL A 388 9.18 -11.67 -2.15
CA VAL A 388 8.12 -12.37 -2.91
C VAL A 388 8.38 -12.36 -4.42
N GLY A 389 9.09 -11.36 -4.95
CA GLY A 389 9.49 -11.27 -6.35
C GLY A 389 8.42 -10.77 -7.35
N ILE A 390 7.14 -11.09 -7.16
CA ILE A 390 6.04 -10.68 -8.06
C ILE A 390 5.41 -9.31 -7.73
N ASN A 391 5.73 -8.72 -6.58
CA ASN A 391 5.25 -7.41 -6.15
C ASN A 391 6.35 -6.35 -6.26
N ARG A 392 5.96 -5.07 -6.40
CA ARG A 392 6.90 -3.95 -6.26
C ARG A 392 7.44 -3.92 -4.81
N SER A 393 8.76 -3.86 -4.65
CA SER A 393 9.39 -3.68 -3.33
C SER A 393 9.10 -2.27 -2.81
N ARG A 394 8.76 -2.15 -1.53
CA ARG A 394 8.46 -0.87 -0.87
C ARG A 394 9.41 -0.68 0.31
N VAL A 395 10.21 0.38 0.25
CA VAL A 395 11.09 0.78 1.35
C VAL A 395 10.50 2.03 2.00
N TYR A 396 10.15 1.93 3.28
CA TYR A 396 9.59 3.05 4.03
C TYR A 396 10.71 3.87 4.65
N SER A 397 10.72 5.19 4.40
CA SER A 397 11.58 6.14 5.12
C SER A 397 10.98 6.41 6.51
N PRO A 398 11.66 6.03 7.62
CA PRO A 398 11.14 6.23 8.96
C PRO A 398 10.87 7.71 9.29
N THR A 399 11.75 8.61 8.83
CA THR A 399 11.64 10.05 9.14
C THR A 399 10.52 10.71 8.34
N ARG A 400 10.33 10.30 7.08
CA ARG A 400 9.18 10.75 6.28
C ARG A 400 7.86 10.24 6.85
N GLN A 401 7.79 8.96 7.26
CA GLN A 401 6.59 8.40 7.89
C GLN A 401 6.27 9.12 9.20
N ALA A 402 7.27 9.45 10.02
CA ALA A 402 7.08 10.26 11.23
C ALA A 402 6.40 11.60 10.91
N ARG A 403 6.95 12.35 9.96
CA ARG A 403 6.37 13.64 9.53
C ARG A 403 4.94 13.52 8.99
N GLU A 404 4.65 12.51 8.20
CA GLU A 404 3.36 12.39 7.51
C GLU A 404 2.26 11.79 8.40
N GLN A 405 2.62 10.85 9.27
CA GLN A 405 1.65 10.07 10.07
C GLN A 405 1.55 10.54 11.52
N ASP A 406 2.57 11.25 12.01
CA ASP A 406 2.64 11.86 13.33
C ASP A 406 3.25 13.29 13.25
N PRO A 407 2.57 14.22 12.55
CA PRO A 407 3.14 15.53 12.20
C PRO A 407 3.46 16.42 13.40
N GLN A 408 2.84 16.20 14.56
CA GLN A 408 3.20 16.91 15.78
C GLN A 408 4.18 16.12 16.64
N GLY A 409 4.33 14.81 16.41
CA GLY A 409 5.15 13.92 17.24
C GLY A 409 4.42 13.35 18.46
N ASP A 410 3.10 13.47 18.53
CA ASP A 410 2.30 13.09 19.71
C ASP A 410 2.36 11.59 19.97
N PHE A 411 2.40 10.78 18.90
CA PHE A 411 2.56 9.34 19.04
C PHE A 411 3.96 9.00 19.56
N ILE A 412 4.98 9.65 19.02
CA ILE A 412 6.36 9.48 19.47
C ILE A 412 6.50 9.87 20.94
N ARG A 413 5.98 11.02 21.39
CA ARG A 413 6.07 11.45 22.80
C ARG A 413 5.38 10.49 23.75
N ARG A 414 4.27 9.88 23.33
CA ARG A 414 3.53 8.91 24.15
C ARG A 414 4.35 7.65 24.42
N TRP A 415 5.06 7.15 23.41
CA TRP A 415 5.75 5.85 23.49
C TRP A 415 7.27 5.95 23.67
N VAL A 416 7.83 7.14 23.47
CA VAL A 416 9.24 7.49 23.71
C VAL A 416 9.25 8.73 24.62
N PRO A 417 8.83 8.59 25.90
CA PRO A 417 8.62 9.72 26.81
C PRO A 417 9.91 10.51 27.09
N GLU A 418 11.07 9.89 26.93
CA GLU A 418 12.36 10.57 27.00
C GLU A 418 12.54 11.65 25.91
N LEU A 419 11.73 11.64 24.84
CA LEU A 419 11.69 12.69 23.79
C LEU A 419 10.49 13.64 23.94
N SER A 420 9.74 13.58 25.04
CA SER A 420 8.51 14.36 25.25
C SER A 420 8.71 15.89 25.10
N ALA A 421 9.84 16.41 25.56
CA ALA A 421 10.17 17.83 25.45
C ALA A 421 10.66 18.27 24.06
N VAL A 422 10.92 17.33 23.13
CA VAL A 422 11.45 17.66 21.80
C VAL A 422 10.32 18.18 20.90
N PRO A 423 10.42 19.40 20.34
CA PRO A 423 9.39 19.95 19.47
C PRO A 423 9.44 19.37 18.04
N ALA A 424 8.35 19.46 17.29
CA ALA A 424 8.39 19.28 15.84
C ALA A 424 9.10 20.48 15.19
N PRO A 425 9.94 20.29 14.14
CA PRO A 425 10.20 19.05 13.41
C PRO A 425 11.30 18.15 14.01
N HIS A 426 12.01 18.61 15.05
CA HIS A 426 13.18 17.92 15.61
C HIS A 426 12.87 16.54 16.19
N ILE A 427 11.65 16.29 16.64
CA ILE A 427 11.23 14.99 17.20
C ILE A 427 11.33 13.84 16.19
N TRP A 428 11.31 14.12 14.89
CA TRP A 428 11.48 13.07 13.86
C TRP A 428 12.95 12.68 13.67
N ARG A 429 13.88 13.58 14.03
CA ARG A 429 15.33 13.46 13.85
C ARG A 429 16.07 14.10 15.03
N PRO A 430 15.90 13.58 16.26
CA PRO A 430 16.44 14.22 17.46
C PRO A 430 17.98 14.30 17.42
N TRP A 431 18.65 13.40 16.70
CA TRP A 431 20.10 13.42 16.49
C TRP A 431 20.63 14.64 15.71
N GLU A 432 19.76 15.41 15.04
CA GLU A 432 20.14 16.66 14.36
C GLU A 432 20.13 17.87 15.32
N LEU A 433 19.66 17.70 16.57
CA LEU A 433 19.70 18.78 17.56
C LEU A 433 21.15 19.07 18.01
N PRO A 434 21.53 20.35 18.12
CA PRO A 434 22.78 20.71 18.78
C PRO A 434 22.83 20.17 20.21
N PRO A 435 23.97 19.64 20.71
CA PRO A 435 24.05 19.02 22.03
C PRO A 435 23.55 19.90 23.19
N LEU A 436 23.87 21.20 23.16
CA LEU A 436 23.41 22.17 24.18
C LEU A 436 21.88 22.36 24.13
N THR A 437 21.30 22.36 22.93
CA THR A 437 19.85 22.46 22.75
C THR A 437 19.17 21.19 23.25
N ALA A 438 19.66 20.00 22.89
CA ALA A 438 19.13 18.74 23.41
C ALA A 438 19.18 18.68 24.95
N GLN A 439 20.30 19.11 25.54
CA GLN A 439 20.45 19.18 27.00
C GLN A 439 19.48 20.19 27.64
N SER A 440 19.26 21.36 27.03
CA SER A 440 18.27 22.35 27.51
C SER A 440 16.83 21.83 27.48
N LEU A 441 16.53 20.89 26.58
CA LEU A 441 15.27 20.16 26.51
C LEU A 441 15.23 18.94 27.45
N GLY A 442 16.27 18.72 28.26
CA GLY A 442 16.34 17.61 29.21
C GLY A 442 16.67 16.25 28.59
N VAL A 443 17.19 16.21 27.35
CA VAL A 443 17.49 14.96 26.62
C VAL A 443 18.99 14.84 26.35
N ARG A 444 19.64 13.79 26.86
CA ARG A 444 21.03 13.45 26.51
C ARG A 444 21.06 12.35 25.45
N LEU A 445 21.27 12.73 24.21
CA LEU A 445 21.40 11.78 23.10
C LEU A 445 22.62 10.87 23.31
N GLY A 446 22.46 9.59 23.01
CA GLY A 446 23.44 8.53 23.29
C GLY A 446 23.37 7.98 24.72
N ARG A 447 22.60 8.61 25.63
CA ARG A 447 22.38 8.13 27.00
C ARG A 447 20.90 7.90 27.31
N ASP A 448 20.09 8.93 27.17
CA ASP A 448 18.65 8.87 27.44
C ASP A 448 17.87 8.35 26.22
N TYR A 449 18.30 8.73 25.00
CA TYR A 449 17.78 8.19 23.73
C TYR A 449 18.94 7.91 22.77
N PRO A 450 19.01 6.75 22.09
CA PRO A 450 20.19 6.36 21.32
C PRO A 450 20.31 7.11 19.99
N TYR A 451 21.53 7.19 19.46
CA TYR A 451 21.77 7.61 18.08
C TYR A 451 21.24 6.55 17.09
N PRO A 452 20.88 6.97 15.85
CA PRO A 452 20.50 6.04 14.78
C PRO A 452 21.52 4.91 14.63
N VAL A 453 21.03 3.67 14.70
CA VAL A 453 21.85 2.46 14.57
C VAL A 453 22.50 2.33 13.18
N VAL A 454 21.89 2.94 12.17
CA VAL A 454 22.38 3.02 10.79
C VAL A 454 21.98 4.36 10.18
N ALA A 455 22.66 4.77 9.10
CA ALA A 455 22.20 5.89 8.27
C ALA A 455 20.93 5.51 7.48
N GLU A 456 20.08 6.49 7.15
CA GLU A 456 18.79 6.18 6.50
C GLU A 456 18.96 5.77 5.02
N HIS A 457 19.70 6.56 4.22
CA HIS A 457 19.68 6.43 2.76
C HIS A 457 20.66 5.39 2.20
N GLY A 458 21.86 5.28 2.77
CA GLY A 458 22.93 4.39 2.26
C GLY A 458 22.55 2.91 2.31
N PRO A 459 22.23 2.35 3.50
CA PRO A 459 21.77 0.98 3.67
C PRO A 459 20.53 0.63 2.84
N ALA A 460 19.53 1.52 2.81
CA ALA A 460 18.32 1.33 2.01
C ALA A 460 18.59 1.24 0.51
N ARG A 461 19.54 2.02 -0.01
CA ARG A 461 19.99 1.95 -1.41
C ARG A 461 20.74 0.65 -1.68
N ALA A 462 21.69 0.27 -0.82
CA ALA A 462 22.43 -0.98 -0.95
C ALA A 462 21.50 -2.20 -0.92
N ALA A 463 20.46 -2.14 -0.08
CA ALA A 463 19.40 -3.14 -0.02
C ALA A 463 18.63 -3.27 -1.35
N HIS A 464 18.26 -2.14 -1.94
CA HIS A 464 17.61 -2.09 -3.25
C HIS A 464 18.48 -2.75 -4.33
N ASP A 465 19.74 -2.35 -4.42
CA ASP A 465 20.66 -2.83 -5.47
C ASP A 465 20.87 -4.34 -5.37
N ARG A 466 21.05 -4.88 -4.16
CA ARG A 466 21.16 -6.32 -3.91
C ARG A 466 19.90 -7.09 -4.31
N LEU A 467 18.72 -6.56 -3.99
CA LEU A 467 17.45 -7.16 -4.39
C LEU A 467 17.27 -7.13 -5.92
N GLN A 468 17.68 -6.04 -6.60
CA GLN A 468 17.63 -5.94 -8.05
C GLN A 468 18.58 -6.91 -8.74
N ALA A 469 19.78 -7.12 -8.20
CA ALA A 469 20.73 -8.08 -8.73
C ALA A 469 20.14 -9.50 -8.80
N VAL A 470 19.46 -9.95 -7.74
CA VAL A 470 18.76 -11.26 -7.73
C VAL A 470 17.70 -11.36 -8.84
N ARG A 471 16.98 -10.26 -9.13
CA ARG A 471 15.92 -10.23 -10.17
C ARG A 471 16.44 -10.45 -11.59
N GLN A 472 17.74 -10.28 -11.79
CA GLN A 472 18.39 -10.52 -13.09
C GLN A 472 18.68 -12.00 -13.34
N SER A 473 18.64 -12.85 -12.30
CA SER A 473 18.94 -14.28 -12.42
C SER A 473 17.86 -15.08 -13.17
N LEU A 474 18.27 -16.20 -13.79
CA LEU A 474 17.34 -17.14 -14.43
C LEU A 474 16.42 -17.83 -13.41
N GLN A 475 16.97 -18.20 -12.25
CA GLN A 475 16.22 -18.79 -11.15
C GLN A 475 15.08 -17.88 -10.70
N PHE A 476 15.33 -16.57 -10.58
CA PHE A 476 14.30 -15.61 -10.21
C PHE A 476 13.13 -15.60 -11.19
N ARG A 477 13.40 -15.63 -12.51
CA ARG A 477 12.34 -15.63 -13.53
C ARG A 477 11.48 -16.88 -13.45
N ALA A 478 12.10 -18.05 -13.28
CA ALA A 478 11.41 -19.32 -13.12
C ALA A 478 10.51 -19.31 -11.87
N GLU A 479 11.05 -18.87 -10.73
CA GLU A 479 10.31 -18.78 -9.48
C GLU A 479 9.18 -17.74 -9.53
N ALA A 480 9.42 -16.55 -10.11
CA ALA A 480 8.38 -15.54 -10.27
C ALA A 480 7.21 -16.06 -11.11
N GLN A 481 7.49 -16.84 -12.17
CA GLN A 481 6.45 -17.47 -12.98
C GLN A 481 5.68 -18.54 -12.19
N ARG A 482 6.37 -19.40 -11.43
CA ARG A 482 5.75 -20.41 -10.56
C ARG A 482 4.80 -19.76 -9.55
N ILE A 483 5.27 -18.73 -8.85
CA ILE A 483 4.49 -17.99 -7.85
C ILE A 483 3.28 -17.31 -8.51
N TYR A 484 3.46 -16.68 -9.67
CA TYR A 484 2.35 -16.07 -10.40
C TYR A 484 1.30 -17.11 -10.81
N THR A 485 1.70 -18.27 -11.32
CA THR A 485 0.80 -19.36 -11.70
C THR A 485 0.02 -19.91 -10.50
N LEU A 486 0.69 -20.11 -9.36
CA LEU A 486 0.09 -20.73 -8.17
C LEU A 486 -0.73 -19.75 -7.33
N HIS A 487 -0.33 -18.48 -7.26
CA HIS A 487 -0.91 -17.51 -6.32
C HIS A 487 -1.53 -16.27 -6.96
N GLY A 488 -1.21 -16.00 -8.23
CA GLY A 488 -1.74 -14.86 -8.97
C GLY A 488 -3.19 -15.08 -9.41
N SER A 489 -4.04 -14.07 -9.25
CA SER A 489 -5.40 -14.11 -9.80
C SER A 489 -5.36 -13.91 -11.32
N ARG A 490 -5.85 -14.90 -12.09
CA ARG A 490 -5.96 -14.82 -13.56
C ARG A 490 -7.29 -14.24 -14.04
N LYS A 491 -8.10 -13.65 -13.16
CA LYS A 491 -9.38 -12.99 -13.52
C LYS A 491 -9.22 -12.01 -14.69
N LYS A 492 -8.06 -11.34 -14.79
CA LYS A 492 -7.71 -10.49 -15.95
C LYS A 492 -7.50 -11.26 -17.27
N ALA A 493 -6.89 -12.44 -17.22
CA ALA A 493 -6.66 -13.29 -18.38
C ALA A 493 -7.94 -13.99 -18.86
N VAL A 494 -8.79 -14.44 -17.92
CA VAL A 494 -10.12 -15.03 -18.24
C VAL A 494 -11.05 -13.98 -18.84
N ILE A 495 -11.12 -12.77 -18.26
CA ILE A 495 -11.89 -11.64 -18.82
C ILE A 495 -11.36 -11.25 -20.22
N ARG A 496 -10.05 -11.39 -20.47
CA ARG A 496 -9.44 -11.14 -21.79
C ARG A 496 -9.84 -12.21 -22.80
N ALA A 497 -9.74 -13.49 -22.44
CA ALA A 497 -10.08 -14.62 -23.31
C ALA A 497 -11.60 -14.72 -23.60
N GLU A 498 -12.46 -14.39 -22.64
CA GLU A 498 -13.91 -14.39 -22.83
C GLU A 498 -14.39 -13.26 -23.75
N ARG A 499 -13.69 -12.11 -23.74
CA ARG A 499 -13.92 -11.04 -24.71
C ARG A 499 -13.51 -11.46 -26.12
N GLU A 500 -12.34 -12.09 -26.27
CA GLU A 500 -11.85 -12.61 -27.55
C GLU A 500 -12.83 -13.63 -28.14
N ARG A 501 -13.36 -14.58 -27.33
CA ARG A 501 -14.39 -15.54 -27.78
C ARG A 501 -15.72 -14.91 -28.22
N ARG A 502 -16.10 -13.76 -27.64
CA ARG A 502 -17.33 -13.04 -28.00
C ARG A 502 -17.13 -12.11 -29.21
N GLY A 503 -15.98 -12.18 -29.91
CA GLY A 503 -15.63 -11.30 -31.01
C GLY A 503 -15.52 -9.82 -30.58
N LEU A 504 -15.47 -9.56 -29.28
CA LEU A 504 -15.29 -8.22 -28.76
C LEU A 504 -13.82 -7.86 -28.96
N PRO A 505 -13.51 -6.67 -29.51
CA PRO A 505 -12.12 -6.27 -29.73
C PRO A 505 -11.33 -6.43 -28.42
N PRO A 506 -10.08 -6.93 -28.51
CA PRO A 506 -9.21 -7.00 -27.34
C PRO A 506 -9.27 -5.63 -26.69
N LYS A 507 -9.51 -5.60 -25.37
CA LYS A 507 -9.45 -4.33 -24.64
C LYS A 507 -8.09 -3.75 -25.03
N SER A 508 -8.08 -2.60 -25.72
CA SER A 508 -6.82 -1.92 -26.03
C SER A 508 -6.01 -1.91 -24.74
N GLU A 509 -4.74 -2.32 -24.79
CA GLU A 509 -3.91 -2.35 -23.60
C GLU A 509 -4.08 -1.02 -22.90
N ARG A 510 -4.67 -1.11 -21.70
CA ARG A 510 -5.30 0.02 -21.04
C ARG A 510 -4.20 1.01 -20.71
N SER A 511 -4.13 2.06 -21.48
CA SER A 511 -3.51 3.32 -21.09
C SER A 511 -4.71 4.24 -20.83
N ALA A 512 -4.87 4.67 -19.58
CA ALA A 512 -6.15 4.63 -18.87
C ALA A 512 -6.99 5.92 -18.90
N ARG A 513 -8.22 5.82 -19.42
CA ARG A 513 -9.28 6.87 -19.49
C ARG A 513 -9.41 7.80 -18.26
N ALA A 514 -9.48 9.10 -18.58
CA ALA A 514 -10.14 10.32 -18.06
C ALA A 514 -10.47 10.56 -16.55
N PRO A 515 -10.51 11.84 -16.09
CA PRO A 515 -10.43 12.23 -14.69
C PRO A 515 -11.74 12.72 -14.05
N ILE A 516 -11.85 12.55 -12.72
CA ILE A 516 -12.71 13.32 -11.81
C ILE A 516 -11.82 13.90 -10.69
N GLN A 517 -12.08 15.16 -10.34
CA GLN A 517 -11.32 16.09 -9.48
C GLN A 517 -11.33 15.79 -7.95
N PRO A 518 -10.55 16.51 -7.10
CA PRO A 518 -9.69 15.88 -6.11
C PRO A 518 -10.19 15.91 -4.66
N ARG A 519 -9.83 14.86 -3.92
CA ARG A 519 -9.36 14.94 -2.52
C ARG A 519 -8.20 13.96 -2.35
N ARG A 520 -7.03 14.46 -1.92
CA ARG A 520 -5.83 13.65 -1.64
C ARG A 520 -6.18 12.57 -0.60
N HIS A 521 -6.00 11.30 -0.95
CA HIS A 521 -6.29 10.16 -0.08
C HIS A 521 -5.02 9.66 0.65
N PRO A 522 -5.06 9.46 1.98
CA PRO A 522 -3.95 8.91 2.80
C PRO A 522 -3.52 7.45 2.50
N MET A 523 -4.06 6.83 1.46
CA MET A 523 -3.95 5.39 1.18
C MET A 523 -3.16 5.01 -0.09
N ALA A 524 -2.51 5.95 -0.79
CA ALA A 524 -1.74 5.66 -2.01
C ALA A 524 -0.63 4.59 -1.81
N ASP A 525 -0.15 4.39 -0.57
CA ASP A 525 0.94 3.45 -0.26
C ASP A 525 0.50 2.12 0.36
N GLN A 526 -0.77 1.70 0.19
CA GLN A 526 -1.17 0.31 0.47
C GLN A 526 -1.38 -0.42 -0.86
N PRO A 527 -0.96 -1.68 -0.99
CA PRO A 527 -1.09 -2.38 -2.27
C PRO A 527 -2.60 -2.50 -2.57
N ASN A 528 -2.99 -1.97 -3.73
CA ASN A 528 -4.37 -1.98 -4.21
C ASN A 528 -4.64 -3.39 -4.72
N LEU A 529 -5.02 -4.26 -3.78
CA LEU A 529 -4.87 -5.68 -3.98
C LEU A 529 -6.14 -6.31 -4.59
N PHE A 530 -7.35 -5.75 -4.39
CA PHE A 530 -8.53 -6.10 -5.22
C PHE A 530 -8.75 -5.03 -6.28
N ASP A 531 -8.58 -5.44 -7.54
CA ASP A 531 -9.22 -4.75 -8.66
C ASP A 531 -10.75 -4.93 -8.52
N THR A 532 -11.37 -4.13 -7.66
CA THR A 532 -12.74 -3.65 -7.90
C THR A 532 -12.59 -2.27 -8.52
N GLN A 533 -12.91 -2.23 -9.80
CA GLN A 533 -12.80 -1.14 -10.77
C GLN A 533 -12.72 0.30 -10.22
N ASP A 534 -11.81 1.04 -10.87
CA ASP A 534 -11.55 2.48 -10.87
C ASP A 534 -10.69 3.07 -9.73
N SER A 535 -9.38 2.85 -9.85
CA SER A 535 -8.39 3.92 -9.65
C SER A 535 -7.13 3.63 -10.48
N SER A 536 -7.01 4.32 -11.62
CA SER A 536 -5.76 4.39 -12.37
C SER A 536 -4.69 5.09 -11.50
N PRO A 537 -3.39 4.71 -11.61
CA PRO A 537 -2.30 5.47 -10.99
C PRO A 537 -2.25 6.90 -11.53
N PRO A 538 -1.64 7.87 -10.83
CA PRO A 538 -1.72 9.28 -11.20
C PRO A 538 -1.17 9.49 -12.60
N ALA A 539 -2.04 9.90 -13.52
CA ALA A 539 -1.64 10.44 -14.80
C ALA A 539 -0.90 11.77 -14.56
N LEU A 540 0.04 12.10 -15.43
CA LEU A 540 0.56 13.45 -15.55
C LEU A 540 -0.64 14.38 -15.82
N THR A 541 -1.06 15.17 -14.82
CA THR A 541 -2.21 16.08 -14.99
C THR A 541 -1.70 17.40 -15.55
N LEU A 542 -2.15 17.74 -16.75
CA LEU A 542 -1.84 19.04 -17.35
C LEU A 542 -2.82 20.11 -16.83
N PRO A 543 -2.43 21.39 -16.81
CA PRO A 543 -3.31 22.49 -16.45
C PRO A 543 -4.31 22.80 -17.57
N GLY A 544 -5.49 23.30 -17.20
CA GLY A 544 -6.48 23.84 -18.15
C GLY A 544 -7.07 22.80 -19.13
N ASP A 545 -7.41 23.27 -20.32
CA ASP A 545 -7.99 22.48 -21.41
C ASP A 545 -6.98 21.50 -22.06
N TRP A 546 -5.67 21.71 -21.87
CA TRP A 546 -4.62 20.78 -22.32
C TRP A 546 -4.80 19.36 -21.80
N ASN A 547 -5.31 19.21 -20.57
CA ASN A 547 -5.55 17.89 -20.00
C ASN A 547 -6.60 17.09 -20.80
N ASN A 548 -7.59 17.79 -21.36
CA ASN A 548 -8.63 17.19 -22.18
C ASN A 548 -8.14 16.94 -23.60
N VAL A 549 -7.44 17.92 -24.18
CA VAL A 549 -6.88 17.85 -25.53
C VAL A 549 -5.87 16.71 -25.67
N LEU A 550 -5.01 16.54 -24.66
CA LEU A 550 -3.98 15.52 -24.65
C LEU A 550 -4.38 14.28 -23.84
N ALA A 551 -5.67 14.12 -23.52
CA ALA A 551 -6.15 13.04 -22.67
C ALA A 551 -5.68 11.66 -23.17
N ASP A 552 -5.67 11.41 -24.48
CA ASP A 552 -5.17 10.15 -25.06
C ASP A 552 -3.65 10.01 -25.01
N THR A 553 -2.91 11.11 -25.10
CA THR A 553 -1.44 11.10 -24.97
C THR A 553 -1.01 10.88 -23.53
N LEU A 554 -1.63 11.58 -22.57
CA LEU A 554 -1.34 11.47 -21.14
C LEU A 554 -1.60 10.06 -20.58
N ARG A 555 -2.44 9.31 -21.29
CA ARG A 555 -2.73 7.92 -21.00
C ARG A 555 -1.61 6.96 -21.37
N ARG A 556 -0.79 7.31 -22.37
CA ARG A 556 0.19 6.41 -22.99
C ARG A 556 1.24 5.94 -21.97
N PRO A 557 1.68 4.66 -22.02
CA PRO A 557 2.66 4.13 -21.07
C PRO A 557 4.00 4.89 -21.05
N ALA A 558 4.39 5.50 -22.18
CA ALA A 558 5.62 6.30 -22.28
C ALA A 558 5.63 7.51 -21.33
N LEU A 559 4.49 8.19 -21.18
CA LEU A 559 4.36 9.38 -20.31
C LEU A 559 4.29 9.01 -18.83
N HIS A 560 3.81 7.80 -18.52
CA HIS A 560 3.90 7.25 -17.16
C HIS A 560 5.34 6.93 -16.77
N ARG A 561 6.13 6.34 -17.68
CA ARG A 561 7.57 6.12 -17.46
C ARG A 561 8.33 7.43 -17.29
N LEU A 562 7.97 8.45 -18.06
CA LEU A 562 8.51 9.80 -17.90
C LEU A 562 8.20 10.37 -16.50
N ALA A 563 6.96 10.24 -16.02
CA ALA A 563 6.60 10.72 -14.69
C ALA A 563 7.35 9.97 -13.57
N GLU A 564 7.49 8.64 -13.69
CA GLU A 564 8.30 7.83 -12.77
C GLU A 564 9.80 8.22 -12.84
N PHE A 565 10.33 8.47 -14.03
CA PHE A 565 11.71 8.92 -14.26
C PHE A 565 11.99 10.27 -13.60
N VAL A 566 11.15 11.29 -13.84
CA VAL A 566 11.35 12.64 -13.29
C VAL A 566 11.23 12.65 -11.77
N GLU A 567 10.33 11.84 -11.22
CA GLU A 567 10.21 11.65 -9.77
C GLU A 567 11.46 11.01 -9.18
N GLU A 568 12.05 10.02 -9.87
CA GLU A 568 13.30 9.39 -9.43
C GLU A 568 14.50 10.34 -9.57
N GLU A 569 14.61 11.08 -10.67
CA GLU A 569 15.65 12.12 -10.85
C GLU A 569 15.58 13.17 -9.74
N ARG A 570 14.38 13.57 -9.31
CA ARG A 570 14.19 14.51 -8.20
C ARG A 570 14.56 13.94 -6.84
N ARG A 571 14.55 12.62 -6.67
CA ARG A 571 15.04 11.96 -5.44
C ARG A 571 16.55 11.91 -5.40
N GLN A 572 17.20 11.82 -6.56
CA GLN A 572 18.64 11.61 -6.66
C GLN A 572 19.42 12.91 -6.89
N HIS A 573 18.80 13.91 -7.53
CA HIS A 573 19.45 15.13 -7.99
C HIS A 573 18.57 16.36 -7.80
N THR A 574 19.19 17.55 -7.81
CA THR A 574 18.45 18.80 -7.95
C THR A 574 17.99 18.95 -9.40
N VAL A 575 16.67 19.02 -9.61
CA VAL A 575 16.05 19.14 -10.95
C VAL A 575 15.27 20.43 -11.04
N TYR A 576 15.50 21.20 -12.11
CA TYR A 576 14.79 22.43 -12.44
C TYR A 576 13.83 22.25 -13.63
N PRO A 577 12.73 23.03 -13.69
CA PRO A 577 12.21 23.90 -12.63
C PRO A 577 11.65 23.06 -11.46
N PRO A 578 11.27 23.66 -10.31
CA PRO A 578 10.54 22.96 -9.25
C PRO A 578 9.27 22.24 -9.76
N PRO A 579 8.77 21.18 -9.09
CA PRO A 579 7.63 20.39 -9.56
C PRO A 579 6.38 21.21 -9.91
N GLU A 580 6.08 22.24 -9.12
CA GLU A 580 4.95 23.15 -9.27
C GLU A 580 5.00 23.97 -10.56
N ASP A 581 6.20 24.19 -11.10
CA ASP A 581 6.48 25.08 -12.23
C ASP A 581 6.64 24.32 -13.55
N VAL A 582 6.74 22.99 -13.54
CA VAL A 582 7.01 22.19 -14.77
C VAL A 582 6.00 22.48 -15.89
N PHE A 583 4.75 22.77 -15.55
CA PHE A 583 3.68 23.02 -16.52
C PHE A 583 3.25 24.49 -16.60
N THR A 584 4.06 25.45 -16.14
CA THR A 584 3.71 26.88 -16.17
C THR A 584 3.32 27.36 -17.57
N ALA A 585 4.03 26.97 -18.63
CA ALA A 585 3.68 27.33 -20.01
C ALA A 585 2.24 26.92 -20.40
N LEU A 586 1.86 25.68 -20.08
CA LEU A 586 0.53 25.16 -20.37
C LEU A 586 -0.56 25.74 -19.44
N ARG A 587 -0.15 26.25 -18.26
CA ARG A 587 -1.06 26.85 -17.28
C ARG A 587 -1.44 28.27 -17.64
N LEU A 588 -0.48 29.04 -18.16
CA LEU A 588 -0.68 30.43 -18.55
C LEU A 588 -1.27 30.58 -19.95
N THR A 589 -1.04 29.60 -20.83
CA THR A 589 -1.57 29.60 -22.19
C THR A 589 -2.39 28.35 -22.42
N SER A 590 -3.72 28.48 -22.47
CA SER A 590 -4.65 27.38 -22.78
C SER A 590 -4.52 26.93 -24.24
N TYR A 591 -4.94 25.72 -24.57
CA TYR A 591 -5.00 25.23 -25.95
C TYR A 591 -5.88 26.12 -26.82
N ARG A 592 -7.06 26.49 -26.31
CA ARG A 592 -8.00 27.38 -27.00
C ARG A 592 -7.39 28.74 -27.29
N ASP A 593 -6.70 29.32 -26.32
CA ASP A 593 -6.17 30.69 -26.44
C ASP A 593 -4.77 30.73 -27.08
N THR A 594 -4.19 29.57 -27.41
CA THR A 594 -2.90 29.51 -28.10
C THR A 594 -3.02 30.08 -29.50
N LYS A 595 -2.35 31.22 -29.73
CA LYS A 595 -2.21 31.89 -31.03
C LYS A 595 -0.83 31.65 -31.63
N VAL A 596 0.19 31.56 -30.76
CA VAL A 596 1.59 31.45 -31.13
C VAL A 596 2.25 30.36 -30.28
N LEU A 597 3.06 29.49 -30.88
CA LEU A 597 3.96 28.58 -30.17
C LEU A 597 5.41 29.00 -30.42
N ILE A 598 6.17 29.25 -29.34
CA ILE A 598 7.63 29.42 -29.40
C ILE A 598 8.27 28.24 -28.68
N LEU A 599 9.13 27.51 -29.39
CA LEU A 599 9.72 26.27 -28.87
C LEU A 599 11.18 26.47 -28.41
N GLY A 600 11.42 26.24 -27.13
CA GLY A 600 12.75 26.10 -26.53
C GLY A 600 13.25 24.65 -26.51
N GLN A 601 14.53 24.46 -26.19
CA GLN A 601 15.15 23.14 -26.11
C GLN A 601 14.92 22.50 -24.73
N ASP A 602 15.55 23.06 -23.70
CA ASP A 602 15.46 22.65 -22.30
C ASP A 602 15.44 23.89 -21.37
N PRO A 603 15.03 23.75 -20.09
CA PRO A 603 14.99 24.86 -19.15
C PRO A 603 16.40 25.35 -18.80
N TYR A 604 16.51 26.59 -18.31
CA TYR A 604 17.77 27.06 -17.71
C TYR A 604 18.15 26.20 -16.49
N HIS A 605 19.38 25.69 -16.47
CA HIS A 605 19.84 24.70 -15.49
C HIS A 605 20.52 25.32 -14.25
N GLY A 606 20.50 26.66 -14.10
CA GLY A 606 21.03 27.36 -12.93
C GLY A 606 19.98 27.55 -11.82
N PRO A 607 20.41 27.63 -10.54
CA PRO A 607 19.50 27.85 -9.42
C PRO A 607 18.62 29.10 -9.57
N GLY A 608 17.32 28.92 -9.37
CA GLY A 608 16.33 30.01 -9.43
C GLY A 608 16.05 30.57 -10.83
N GLN A 609 16.62 29.99 -11.90
CA GLN A 609 16.46 30.50 -13.26
C GLN A 609 15.18 29.99 -13.93
N ALA A 610 15.01 28.67 -14.02
CA ALA A 610 13.87 28.07 -14.70
C ALA A 610 12.60 28.11 -13.84
N HIS A 611 11.49 28.51 -14.46
CA HIS A 611 10.15 28.58 -13.85
C HIS A 611 9.04 28.06 -14.78
N GLY A 612 9.43 27.22 -15.75
CA GLY A 612 8.49 26.51 -16.63
C GLY A 612 8.11 27.21 -17.93
N LEU A 613 8.70 28.37 -18.24
CA LEU A 613 8.54 29.08 -19.50
C LEU A 613 9.84 29.06 -20.32
N ALA A 614 9.74 28.74 -21.61
CA ALA A 614 10.88 28.81 -22.53
C ALA A 614 11.43 30.23 -22.62
N PHE A 615 12.77 30.34 -22.67
CA PHE A 615 13.50 31.61 -22.77
C PHE A 615 13.26 32.62 -21.63
N SER A 616 12.54 32.26 -20.58
CA SER A 616 12.09 33.16 -19.50
C SER A 616 12.76 32.83 -18.17
N VAL A 617 13.03 33.84 -17.35
CA VAL A 617 13.54 33.68 -15.97
C VAL A 617 12.74 34.56 -15.01
N GLN A 618 12.74 34.22 -13.72
CA GLN A 618 12.03 35.02 -12.71
C GLN A 618 12.54 36.47 -12.60
N ARG A 619 11.69 37.38 -12.10
CA ARG A 619 12.11 38.76 -11.81
C ARG A 619 13.24 38.76 -10.76
N GLY A 620 14.22 39.63 -10.93
CA GLY A 620 15.42 39.67 -10.08
C GLY A 620 16.53 38.68 -10.49
N VAL A 621 16.26 37.76 -11.42
CA VAL A 621 17.29 36.89 -12.02
C VAL A 621 17.99 37.62 -13.16
N ARG A 622 19.32 37.47 -13.25
CA ARG A 622 20.12 38.04 -14.33
C ARG A 622 19.60 37.57 -15.69
N ILE A 623 19.26 38.52 -16.56
CA ILE A 623 18.76 38.24 -17.92
C ILE A 623 19.79 37.38 -18.69
N PRO A 624 19.42 36.15 -19.11
CA PRO A 624 20.32 35.26 -19.84
C PRO A 624 20.72 35.80 -21.22
N PRO A 625 21.88 35.40 -21.78
CA PRO A 625 22.36 35.91 -23.07
C PRO A 625 21.36 35.71 -24.22
N SER A 626 20.70 34.55 -24.29
CA SER A 626 19.70 34.27 -25.32
C SER A 626 18.50 35.22 -25.23
N LEU A 627 18.02 35.51 -24.02
CA LEU A 627 16.92 36.46 -23.82
C LEU A 627 17.32 37.91 -24.14
N ARG A 628 18.57 38.31 -23.89
CA ARG A 628 19.05 39.64 -24.32
C ARG A 628 19.02 39.80 -25.83
N ASN A 629 19.33 38.74 -26.57
CA ASN A 629 19.27 38.76 -28.04
C ASN A 629 17.82 38.80 -28.53
N ILE A 630 16.90 38.07 -27.89
CA ILE A 630 15.45 38.16 -28.15
C ILE A 630 14.95 39.59 -27.93
N TYR A 631 15.35 40.23 -26.83
CA TYR A 631 14.98 41.62 -26.53
C TYR A 631 15.58 42.64 -27.49
N ARG A 632 16.83 42.46 -27.94
CA ARG A 632 17.42 43.31 -28.97
C ARG A 632 16.64 43.22 -30.28
N GLU A 633 16.35 42.00 -30.73
CA GLU A 633 15.56 41.79 -31.93
C GLU A 633 14.15 42.38 -31.79
N LEU A 634 13.50 42.24 -30.63
CA LEU A 634 12.19 42.83 -30.37
C LEU A 634 12.21 44.36 -30.49
N GLN A 635 13.27 45.00 -30.00
CA GLN A 635 13.44 46.44 -30.11
C GLN A 635 13.68 46.88 -31.55
N GLU A 636 14.49 46.15 -32.31
CA GLU A 636 14.77 46.44 -33.72
C GLU A 636 13.55 46.17 -34.63
N ASP A 637 12.74 45.17 -34.30
CA ASP A 637 11.58 44.74 -35.08
C ASP A 637 10.32 45.57 -34.80
N GLN A 638 10.01 45.83 -33.52
CA GLN A 638 8.76 46.47 -33.09
C GLN A 638 8.95 47.84 -32.42
N GLY A 639 10.19 48.31 -32.27
CA GLY A 639 10.48 49.55 -31.53
C GLY A 639 10.19 49.46 -30.03
N ILE A 640 9.98 48.24 -29.49
CA ILE A 640 9.62 48.03 -28.09
C ILE A 640 10.88 47.96 -27.23
N LYS A 641 11.02 48.90 -26.30
CA LYS A 641 12.14 48.93 -25.35
C LYS A 641 12.06 47.71 -24.40
N PRO A 642 13.17 46.97 -24.19
CA PRO A 642 13.19 45.84 -23.26
C PRO A 642 12.93 46.25 -21.79
N PRO A 643 12.20 45.44 -21.00
CA PRO A 643 12.05 45.67 -19.56
C PRO A 643 13.35 45.35 -18.80
N PRO A 644 13.49 45.78 -17.54
CA PRO A 644 14.66 45.50 -16.70
C PRO A 644 14.67 44.07 -16.10
N HIS A 645 13.79 43.17 -16.55
CA HIS A 645 13.67 41.79 -16.03
C HIS A 645 13.60 40.75 -17.16
N GLY A 646 13.72 39.46 -16.81
CA GLY A 646 13.68 38.36 -17.78
C GLY A 646 12.37 37.55 -17.82
N ASN A 647 11.33 37.96 -17.09
CA ASN A 647 10.06 37.23 -17.03
C ASN A 647 9.15 37.56 -18.23
N LEU A 648 8.75 36.53 -18.97
CA LEU A 648 7.88 36.57 -20.16
C LEU A 648 6.42 36.15 -19.90
N GLU A 649 5.98 36.04 -18.65
CA GLU A 649 4.60 35.65 -18.27
C GLU A 649 3.52 36.40 -19.04
N ALA A 650 3.67 37.72 -19.19
CA ALA A 650 2.70 38.55 -19.91
C ALA A 650 2.56 38.18 -21.40
N TRP A 651 3.56 37.55 -22.02
CA TRP A 651 3.39 37.00 -23.37
C TRP A 651 2.55 35.72 -23.34
N ALA A 652 2.78 34.85 -22.36
CA ALA A 652 2.02 33.62 -22.18
C ALA A 652 0.52 33.88 -21.96
N GLU A 653 0.20 34.85 -21.11
CA GLU A 653 -1.19 35.30 -20.86
C GLU A 653 -1.88 35.89 -22.10
N ARG A 654 -1.11 36.31 -23.11
CA ARG A 654 -1.62 36.91 -24.36
C ARG A 654 -1.74 35.90 -25.51
N GLY A 655 -1.58 34.60 -25.23
CA GLY A 655 -1.75 33.53 -26.21
C GLY A 655 -0.44 33.03 -26.82
N VAL A 656 0.73 33.34 -26.22
CA VAL A 656 2.04 32.85 -26.67
C VAL A 656 2.49 31.66 -25.82
N LEU A 657 2.32 30.44 -26.31
CA LEU A 657 2.79 29.25 -25.62
C LEU A 657 4.33 29.16 -25.68
N LEU A 658 5.00 29.44 -24.56
CA LEU A 658 6.47 29.40 -24.42
C LEU A 658 6.92 28.02 -23.90
N LEU A 659 6.99 27.01 -24.77
CA LEU A 659 7.19 25.61 -24.38
C LEU A 659 8.64 25.16 -24.61
N ASN A 660 9.24 24.42 -23.67
CA ASN A 660 10.49 23.70 -23.95
C ASN A 660 10.18 22.28 -24.44
N ALA A 661 11.01 21.72 -25.32
CA ALA A 661 10.86 20.34 -25.79
C ALA A 661 11.21 19.28 -24.74
N VAL A 662 12.11 19.62 -23.81
CA VAL A 662 12.35 18.88 -22.57
C VAL A 662 11.93 19.80 -21.42
N LEU A 663 11.05 19.34 -20.52
CA LEU A 663 10.46 20.24 -19.51
C LEU A 663 11.21 20.27 -18.18
N THR A 664 12.21 19.42 -17.99
CA THR A 664 13.04 19.39 -16.77
C THR A 664 14.50 19.17 -17.11
N VAL A 665 15.39 19.61 -16.24
CA VAL A 665 16.85 19.48 -16.40
C VAL A 665 17.50 19.36 -15.03
N ARG A 666 18.63 18.66 -14.96
CA ARG A 666 19.43 18.54 -13.75
C ARG A 666 20.24 19.82 -13.55
N ALA A 667 20.42 20.21 -12.30
CA ALA A 667 21.22 21.38 -11.94
C ALA A 667 22.64 21.28 -12.54
N GLY A 668 23.05 22.30 -13.30
CA GLY A 668 24.38 22.36 -13.91
C GLY A 668 24.59 21.49 -15.16
N GLU A 669 23.61 20.68 -15.59
CA GLU A 669 23.76 19.74 -16.70
C GLU A 669 22.68 19.95 -17.78
N ALA A 670 22.97 20.82 -18.76
CA ALA A 670 22.08 21.05 -19.90
C ALA A 670 21.74 19.74 -20.64
N ASN A 671 20.50 19.57 -21.06
CA ASN A 671 19.95 18.39 -21.73
C ASN A 671 20.03 17.06 -20.97
N SER A 672 20.24 17.06 -19.65
CA SER A 672 20.36 15.82 -18.86
C SER A 672 19.15 14.88 -18.97
N HIS A 673 17.95 15.41 -19.24
CA HIS A 673 16.71 14.63 -19.35
C HIS A 673 16.24 14.44 -20.81
N ALA A 674 17.08 14.77 -21.79
CA ALA A 674 16.77 14.51 -23.19
C ALA A 674 16.65 13.00 -23.47
N GLY A 675 15.70 12.62 -24.30
CA GLY A 675 15.43 11.22 -24.67
C GLY A 675 14.72 10.39 -23.59
N GLN A 676 14.30 11.01 -22.49
CA GLN A 676 13.65 10.32 -21.36
C GLN A 676 12.12 10.35 -21.43
N GLY A 677 11.55 10.92 -22.50
CA GLY A 677 10.13 10.87 -22.83
C GLY A 677 9.41 12.23 -22.81
N TRP A 678 10.08 13.32 -22.44
CA TRP A 678 9.46 14.66 -22.48
C TRP A 678 9.07 15.04 -23.90
N GLU A 679 9.86 14.61 -24.88
CA GLU A 679 9.64 14.86 -26.28
C GLU A 679 8.33 14.26 -26.77
N ASP A 680 7.92 13.11 -26.24
CA ASP A 680 6.63 12.47 -26.56
C ASP A 680 5.45 13.35 -26.12
N LEU A 681 5.57 14.02 -24.96
CA LEU A 681 4.56 14.95 -24.48
C LEU A 681 4.51 16.20 -25.35
N THR A 682 5.67 16.82 -25.60
CA THR A 682 5.74 18.09 -26.34
C THR A 682 5.39 17.91 -27.82
N ASP A 683 5.69 16.75 -28.42
CA ASP A 683 5.29 16.40 -29.79
C ASP A 683 3.79 16.20 -29.90
N ALA A 684 3.16 15.72 -28.83
CA ALA A 684 1.71 15.66 -28.77
C ALA A 684 1.07 17.05 -28.61
N VAL A 685 1.68 17.97 -27.85
CA VAL A 685 1.24 19.38 -27.79
C VAL A 685 1.29 20.01 -29.18
N ILE A 686 2.41 19.86 -29.90
CA ILE A 686 2.59 20.40 -31.27
C ILE A 686 1.57 19.75 -32.23
N SER A 687 1.42 18.43 -32.17
CA SER A 687 0.45 17.71 -33.01
C SER A 687 -0.99 18.16 -32.74
N ALA A 688 -1.35 18.40 -31.47
CA ALA A 688 -2.67 18.88 -31.11
C ALA A 688 -2.93 20.29 -31.67
N LEU A 689 -1.96 21.19 -31.57
CA LEU A 689 -2.05 22.52 -32.18
C LEU A 689 -2.12 22.44 -33.71
N ASN A 690 -1.42 21.50 -34.34
CA ASN A 690 -1.49 21.25 -35.79
C ASN A 690 -2.87 20.73 -36.24
N THR A 691 -3.63 20.10 -35.34
CA THR A 691 -5.02 19.68 -35.61
C THR A 691 -6.04 20.75 -35.22
N LYS A 692 -5.61 21.89 -34.67
CA LYS A 692 -6.50 22.98 -34.29
C LYS A 692 -7.09 23.61 -35.56
N GLY A 693 -8.41 23.80 -35.56
CA GLY A 693 -9.13 24.40 -36.69
C GLY A 693 -8.80 25.89 -36.90
N GLU A 694 -8.41 26.59 -35.83
CA GLU A 694 -7.89 27.95 -35.90
C GLU A 694 -6.40 27.94 -36.27
N GLY A 695 -5.98 28.94 -37.05
CA GLY A 695 -4.57 29.15 -37.40
C GLY A 695 -3.70 29.37 -36.15
N VAL A 696 -2.47 28.88 -36.21
CA VAL A 696 -1.47 29.01 -35.14
C VAL A 696 -0.15 29.36 -35.81
N VAL A 697 0.58 30.31 -35.23
CA VAL A 697 1.91 30.68 -35.71
C VAL A 697 2.97 29.93 -34.91
N PHE A 698 3.75 29.08 -35.59
CA PHE A 698 4.82 28.28 -35.00
C PHE A 698 6.17 28.96 -35.23
N VAL A 699 6.82 29.40 -34.16
CA VAL A 699 8.11 30.07 -34.21
C VAL A 699 9.21 29.09 -33.81
N LEU A 700 10.02 28.68 -34.78
CA LEU A 700 11.03 27.62 -34.63
C LEU A 700 12.45 28.20 -34.73
N TRP A 701 12.99 28.59 -33.59
CA TRP A 701 14.35 29.13 -33.50
C TRP A 701 15.41 28.03 -33.37
N GLY A 702 16.31 27.96 -34.34
CA GLY A 702 17.43 27.03 -34.33
C GLY A 702 17.11 25.61 -34.84
N ALA A 703 18.18 24.84 -35.06
CA ALA A 703 18.07 23.52 -35.69
C ALA A 703 17.21 22.53 -34.89
N TYR A 704 17.24 22.62 -33.56
CA TYR A 704 16.43 21.75 -32.71
C TYR A 704 14.93 21.99 -32.89
N ALA A 705 14.48 23.24 -32.82
CA ALA A 705 13.07 23.57 -33.02
C ALA A 705 12.60 23.28 -34.45
N ARG A 706 13.43 23.58 -35.47
CA ARG A 706 13.11 23.30 -36.88
C ARG A 706 12.88 21.81 -37.15
N LYS A 707 13.52 20.89 -36.42
CA LYS A 707 13.24 19.44 -36.56
C LYS A 707 11.78 19.08 -36.25
N LYS A 708 11.07 19.88 -35.44
CA LYS A 708 9.65 19.67 -35.13
C LYS A 708 8.72 20.14 -36.24
N LYS A 709 9.21 20.82 -37.28
CA LYS A 709 8.44 21.22 -38.47
C LYS A 709 7.68 20.05 -39.11
N ARG A 710 8.24 18.84 -39.06
CA ARG A 710 7.59 17.61 -39.55
C ARG A 710 6.23 17.31 -38.91
N LEU A 711 5.94 17.89 -37.75
CA LEU A 711 4.67 17.73 -37.02
C LEU A 711 3.65 18.81 -37.38
N ILE A 712 4.06 19.84 -38.14
CA ILE A 712 3.23 20.99 -38.52
C ILE A 712 2.96 20.85 -40.02
N THR A 713 1.84 20.23 -40.34
CA THR A 713 1.46 19.82 -41.71
C THR A 713 0.20 20.49 -42.21
N ALA A 714 -0.64 21.04 -41.33
CA ALA A 714 -1.92 21.59 -41.73
C ALA A 714 -1.76 23.00 -42.33
N PRO A 715 -2.44 23.29 -43.45
CA PRO A 715 -2.16 24.48 -44.28
C PRO A 715 -2.60 25.80 -43.63
N GLN A 716 -3.45 25.77 -42.61
CA GLN A 716 -3.91 26.96 -41.90
C GLN A 716 -2.87 27.52 -40.91
N HIS A 717 -1.78 26.80 -40.65
CA HIS A 717 -0.72 27.25 -39.73
C HIS A 717 0.43 27.92 -40.49
N VAL A 718 1.05 28.92 -39.85
CA VAL A 718 2.23 29.60 -40.40
C VAL A 718 3.45 29.21 -39.59
N VAL A 719 4.54 28.85 -40.26
CA VAL A 719 5.82 28.51 -39.62
C VAL A 719 6.84 29.62 -39.90
N ILE A 720 7.40 30.20 -38.84
CA ILE A 720 8.46 31.21 -38.90
C ILE A 720 9.74 30.59 -38.37
N GLU A 721 10.77 30.52 -39.20
CA GLU A 721 12.04 29.86 -38.88
C GLU A 721 13.19 30.86 -38.87
N SER A 722 14.09 30.73 -37.90
CA SER A 722 15.35 31.49 -37.87
C SER A 722 16.47 30.74 -37.14
N GLY A 723 17.64 31.35 -37.03
CA GLY A 723 18.72 30.86 -36.15
C GLY A 723 18.32 30.85 -34.68
N HIS A 724 19.06 30.15 -33.83
CA HIS A 724 18.79 30.18 -32.39
C HIS A 724 19.26 31.53 -31.79
N PRO A 725 18.55 32.12 -30.82
CA PRO A 725 18.94 33.40 -30.21
C PRO A 725 20.18 33.31 -29.30
N SER A 726 20.88 32.18 -29.25
CA SER A 726 22.09 32.04 -28.41
C SER A 726 23.26 32.83 -29.00
N PRO A 727 24.27 33.19 -28.19
CA PRO A 727 25.46 33.89 -28.67
C PRO A 727 26.18 33.20 -29.84
N LEU A 728 26.09 31.87 -29.91
CA LEU A 728 26.74 31.04 -30.93
C LEU A 728 26.07 31.15 -32.32
N SER A 729 24.81 31.57 -32.40
CA SER A 729 24.07 31.65 -33.68
C SER A 729 23.31 32.96 -33.87
N VAL A 730 23.60 33.98 -33.06
CA VAL A 730 22.92 35.28 -33.09
C VAL A 730 22.94 35.94 -34.46
N ARG A 731 23.98 35.72 -35.28
CA ARG A 731 24.07 36.25 -36.66
C ARG A 731 22.98 35.71 -37.58
N HIS A 732 22.42 34.54 -37.28
CA HIS A 732 21.32 33.92 -38.04
C HIS A 732 19.94 34.20 -37.41
N PHE A 733 19.91 34.89 -36.27
CA PHE A 733 18.70 35.31 -35.56
C PHE A 733 18.46 36.82 -35.71
N ALA A 734 19.52 37.63 -35.67
CA ALA A 734 19.45 39.07 -35.80
C ALA A 734 18.90 39.49 -37.17
N GLY A 735 17.98 40.45 -37.18
CA GLY A 735 17.33 40.97 -38.39
C GLY A 735 16.27 40.05 -38.98
N THR A 736 15.87 38.97 -38.30
CA THR A 736 14.86 38.02 -38.79
C THR A 736 13.43 38.51 -38.57
N ARG A 737 13.27 39.56 -37.76
CA ARG A 737 12.01 40.27 -37.50
C ARG A 737 10.83 39.33 -37.22
N PRO A 738 10.97 38.38 -36.28
CA PRO A 738 9.97 37.35 -36.07
C PRO A 738 8.68 37.90 -35.44
N PHE A 739 8.72 39.01 -34.69
CA PHE A 739 7.56 39.54 -33.98
C PHE A 739 6.59 40.27 -34.92
N SER A 740 7.10 41.11 -35.84
CA SER A 740 6.26 41.71 -36.90
C SER A 740 5.72 40.64 -37.85
N ALA A 741 6.52 39.62 -38.16
CA ALA A 741 6.08 38.51 -38.98
C ALA A 741 4.95 37.69 -38.31
N VAL A 742 5.04 37.44 -36.99
CA VAL A 742 3.96 36.79 -36.23
C VAL A 742 2.68 37.64 -36.25
N ASN A 743 2.78 38.94 -35.96
CA ASN A 743 1.59 39.81 -35.96
C ASN A 743 0.94 39.92 -37.34
N ARG A 744 1.75 40.01 -38.41
CA ARG A 744 1.23 39.96 -39.79
C ARG A 744 0.51 38.65 -40.08
N ALA A 745 1.09 37.52 -39.70
CA ALA A 745 0.46 36.21 -39.89
C ALA A 745 -0.86 36.08 -39.11
N LEU A 746 -0.91 36.59 -37.87
CA LEU A 746 -2.16 36.61 -37.09
C LEU A 746 -3.21 37.52 -37.73
N ALA A 747 -2.83 38.70 -38.22
CA ALA A 747 -3.73 39.61 -38.92
C ALA A 747 -4.30 38.99 -40.21
N GLU A 748 -3.47 38.29 -40.99
CA GLU A 748 -3.89 37.54 -42.18
C GLU A 748 -4.85 36.38 -41.84
N MET A 749 -4.72 35.79 -40.65
CA MET A 749 -5.66 34.79 -40.11
C MET A 749 -6.92 35.40 -39.48
N GLY A 750 -7.07 36.74 -39.48
CA GLY A 750 -8.20 37.42 -38.85
C GLY A 750 -8.17 37.41 -37.31
N MET A 751 -7.00 37.19 -36.71
CA MET A 751 -6.79 37.12 -35.26
C MET A 751 -6.18 38.41 -34.72
N ALA A 752 -6.50 38.75 -33.47
CA ALA A 752 -5.89 39.89 -32.80
C ALA A 752 -4.38 39.66 -32.58
N GLU A 753 -3.58 40.65 -32.99
CA GLU A 753 -2.12 40.71 -32.84
C GLU A 753 -1.66 40.52 -31.38
N ILE A 754 -0.43 40.04 -31.20
CA ILE A 754 0.18 39.96 -29.88
C ILE A 754 0.75 41.34 -29.52
N ASN A 755 0.36 41.84 -28.35
CA ASN A 755 1.09 42.92 -27.71
C ASN A 755 2.37 42.34 -27.09
N TRP A 756 3.52 42.63 -27.70
CA TRP A 756 4.83 42.15 -27.23
C TRP A 756 5.44 42.99 -26.11
N ARG A 757 4.83 44.10 -25.69
CA ARG A 757 5.34 44.95 -24.62
C ARG A 757 5.14 44.31 -23.25
N LEU A 758 6.22 44.05 -22.52
CA LEU A 758 6.17 43.51 -21.16
C LEU A 758 5.92 44.64 -20.14
N PRO A 759 5.21 44.37 -19.04
CA PRO A 759 5.04 45.34 -17.94
C PRO A 759 6.38 45.61 -17.26
N GLU A 760 6.62 46.85 -16.81
CA GLU A 760 7.89 47.25 -16.18
C GLU A 760 8.20 46.51 -14.87
#